data_AF-A0A1D6HQ62-F1
#
_entry.id   AF-A0A1D6HQ62-F1
#
_cell.length_a   1.000
_cell.length_b   1.000
_cell.length_c   1.000
_cell.angle_alpha   90.00
_cell.angle_beta   90.00
_cell.angle_gamma   90.00
#
_symmetry.space_group_name_H-M   'P 1'
#
loop_
_entity.id
_entity.type
_entity.pdbx_description
1 polymer ?
#
loop_
_entity_poly.entity_id
_entity_poly.type
_entity_poly.pdbx_seq_one_letter_code
_entity_poly.pdbx_strand_id
1 'polypeptide(L)'
;MDRQPPTASLSAHEWEQLLDDFASSSNPSRRDRWLHLPLLDLAVSSLLRRDLPSHLKPHLLSLVDDHLLPPSSTSLPALLASFLSFPPDHPLRDHLLVTVVSAFASALAAPVSRDHEAPHLAALVDALLVTANRPNHAPDRAARALACDALRAIEAALPGLLAEVLGHLYALAAAERSPAAQSYLLLLASAARHAVRLGRLASSASILSVAGPPTPFAVPAHLLLPPAAPGASMAPPSEVNIRDIRKVLALLMDRPQVLTPAAAMEMMSILAEVASAVLQWAPAIAAHIKVQFGGMVHSSNAMLLHSLLTLFLQFPDAFGAEDERTMAHRLALAACEVHRPLAVRLLALHWLLGSGRFRNLVPGLARWFYPALFDPLALKAKKLDCLAYVAAGVDGEKVAAAGRASKRLTGLLDDGLVSVSAFRWLPAWSTETGVAFRALHSVLVGASPHRTDGTRCSGAGELLNSTMFHHLQAILVDMASEHQGLVPVIADFTNRLLACNSHRWAGERLLRTLDESLLPRLQPGYQLASYYPIFVKIAQNETVPQLRLIELLTEQMVSLTKKHGPDTELKSWSQGSKVVGICRVMLKHHHSSHIFLPLSHLLVLTIESFPDLEVRDHARICLRMLSCVPGKKLRHIMGVGEQPSGVTPSHPDSLFDIPSPCPALDLKSMPDLASYIHLERVGPLVVKQSWALTLPNFSVQSRPSGSILSIQDVSSVPSEQENPTGPTIERIGYRQETLRVMDAKGAETLQILRRYFACIPDYLHSSGFKIQIQCTFRFDTEPFNNAWGLDLPVSDSDGADELPALYAVTITFSSSAQFGKIPSCHIPFILGEPPGSGMDIVPVDNQNREESGYCASVMIELEPREPSPGLIDVSVEANTENCHVLSGPLKPITVGFEDMFLKASVPPDTPREGVAMYYQDLFQALWQACDSSTNTGRETFPLSGGKGSAAINGTRSVKLLEVTPKVLIGSVERYLASFVVSVSGVSLVTILRGNGIIKNVMWEENVADASVGADALVPYSPDRNLQLQIIEDDEIGGGAERYGHGSKREMGIMRVMIFLPPRYHLLFLMEVGSASTLVRIRTDHWPCLAYVDEYLEALIS
;
A
#
# COMPACT_ATOMS: atom_id res chain seq x y z
N MET A 1 15.48 -50.53 48.99
CA MET A 1 14.61 -49.45 49.51
C MET A 1 14.98 -48.20 48.75
N ASP A 2 14.49 -48.08 47.52
CA ASP A 2 14.79 -46.92 46.70
C ASP A 2 13.77 -45.84 47.06
N ARG A 3 14.17 -44.96 47.98
CA ARG A 3 13.43 -43.72 48.22
C ARG A 3 13.50 -42.92 46.92
N GLN A 4 12.40 -42.87 46.17
CA GLN A 4 12.22 -41.89 45.11
C GLN A 4 12.58 -40.50 45.68
N PRO A 5 13.45 -39.72 45.00
CA PRO A 5 13.87 -38.42 45.48
C PRO A 5 12.63 -37.53 45.68
N PRO A 6 12.64 -36.63 46.69
CA PRO A 6 11.51 -35.75 46.93
C PRO A 6 11.27 -34.93 45.65
N THR A 7 10.09 -35.12 45.06
CA THR A 7 9.60 -34.34 43.91
C THR A 7 9.76 -32.86 44.25
N ALA A 8 10.59 -32.15 43.49
CA ALA A 8 10.87 -30.74 43.71
C ALA A 8 9.55 -29.95 43.71
N SER A 9 9.05 -29.60 44.88
CA SER A 9 7.79 -28.86 44.99
C SER A 9 8.09 -27.37 44.90
N LEU A 10 7.58 -26.71 43.86
CA LEU A 10 7.65 -25.26 43.75
C LEU A 10 6.81 -24.60 44.86
N SER A 11 7.34 -23.55 45.45
CA SER A 11 6.66 -22.68 46.41
C SER A 11 5.61 -21.81 45.72
N ALA A 12 4.68 -21.23 46.49
CA ALA A 12 3.66 -20.33 45.93
C ALA A 12 4.29 -19.11 45.21
N HIS A 13 5.38 -18.57 45.76
CA HIS A 13 6.09 -17.44 45.17
C HIS A 13 6.82 -17.80 43.86
N GLU A 14 7.39 -19.01 43.78
CA GLU A 14 8.00 -19.49 42.53
C GLU A 14 6.94 -19.70 41.44
N TRP A 15 5.73 -20.14 41.80
CA TRP A 15 4.62 -20.22 40.84
C TRP A 15 4.17 -18.85 40.34
N GLU A 16 4.08 -17.84 41.21
CA GLU A 16 3.78 -16.46 40.79
C GLU A 16 4.84 -15.92 39.82
N GLN A 17 6.12 -16.10 40.14
CA GLN A 17 7.22 -15.70 39.24
C GLN A 17 7.16 -16.42 37.90
N LEU A 18 6.88 -17.73 37.91
CA LEU A 18 6.73 -18.52 36.69
C LEU A 18 5.57 -17.99 35.84
N LEU A 19 4.40 -17.75 36.44
CA LEU A 19 3.22 -17.23 35.73
C LEU A 19 3.48 -15.85 35.11
N ASP A 20 4.17 -14.96 35.84
CA ASP A 20 4.57 -13.64 35.32
C ASP A 20 5.54 -13.76 34.14
N ASP A 21 6.52 -14.68 34.23
CA ASP A 21 7.48 -14.93 33.15
C ASP A 21 6.79 -15.46 31.88
N PHE A 22 5.79 -16.33 32.02
CA PHE A 22 5.01 -16.84 30.87
C PHE A 22 4.05 -15.79 30.29
N ALA A 23 3.42 -14.95 31.13
CA ALA A 23 2.53 -13.88 30.67
C ALA A 23 3.27 -12.76 29.91
N SER A 24 4.55 -12.51 30.23
CA SER A 24 5.36 -11.51 29.53
C SER A 24 5.72 -12.00 28.11
N SER A 25 5.05 -11.45 27.08
CA SER A 25 5.30 -11.82 25.68
C SER A 25 6.67 -11.35 25.14
N SER A 26 7.36 -10.48 25.87
CA SER A 26 8.48 -9.70 25.35
C SER A 26 9.86 -10.35 25.50
N ASN A 27 10.05 -11.40 26.31
CA ASN A 27 11.36 -12.01 26.53
C ASN A 27 11.32 -13.55 26.59
N PRO A 28 11.63 -14.26 25.49
CA PRO A 28 11.67 -15.73 25.49
C PRO A 28 12.69 -16.31 26.49
N SER A 29 13.79 -15.58 26.76
CA SER A 29 14.86 -15.99 27.68
C SER A 29 14.39 -16.21 29.13
N ARG A 30 13.32 -15.55 29.56
CA ARG A 30 12.73 -15.77 30.89
C ARG A 30 12.04 -17.13 30.99
N ARG A 31 11.37 -17.56 29.92
CA ARG A 31 10.69 -18.86 29.86
C ARG A 31 11.70 -20.01 29.87
N ASP A 32 12.82 -19.84 29.17
CA ASP A 32 13.88 -20.86 29.09
C ASP A 32 14.43 -21.26 30.47
N ARG A 33 14.37 -20.36 31.45
CA ARG A 33 14.75 -20.65 32.84
C ARG A 33 13.93 -21.79 33.44
N TRP A 34 12.68 -21.97 33.03
CA TRP A 34 11.75 -22.93 33.63
C TRP A 34 11.58 -24.22 32.82
N LEU A 35 11.94 -24.22 31.53
CA LEU A 35 11.70 -25.35 30.61
C LEU A 35 12.46 -26.65 30.97
N HIS A 36 13.50 -26.57 31.80
CA HIS A 36 14.23 -27.75 32.27
C HIS A 36 13.46 -28.57 33.33
N LEU A 37 12.40 -28.00 33.92
CA LEU A 37 11.55 -28.67 34.89
C LEU A 37 10.38 -29.39 34.19
N PRO A 38 9.89 -30.51 34.75
CA PRO A 38 8.66 -31.15 34.26
C PRO A 38 7.43 -30.33 34.68
N LEU A 39 7.25 -29.17 34.05
CA LEU A 39 6.28 -28.15 34.44
C LEU A 39 4.84 -28.68 34.49
N LEU A 40 4.49 -29.58 33.58
CA LEU A 40 3.16 -30.19 33.57
C LEU A 40 2.94 -31.09 34.79
N ASP A 41 3.85 -32.00 35.11
CA ASP A 41 3.72 -32.88 36.27
C ASP A 41 3.75 -32.09 37.59
N LEU A 42 4.56 -31.02 37.64
CA LEU A 42 4.59 -30.07 38.76
C LEU A 42 3.26 -29.31 38.88
N ALA A 43 2.71 -28.80 37.78
CA ALA A 43 1.43 -28.12 37.78
C ALA A 43 0.32 -29.07 38.26
N VAL A 44 0.24 -30.28 37.71
CA VAL A 44 -0.79 -31.27 38.07
C VAL A 44 -0.70 -31.70 39.54
N SER A 45 0.50 -32.00 40.03
CA SER A 45 0.70 -32.34 41.45
C SER A 45 0.39 -31.15 42.37
N SER A 46 0.65 -29.92 41.92
CA SER A 46 0.37 -28.70 42.67
C SER A 46 -1.13 -28.35 42.75
N LEU A 47 -1.96 -28.80 41.80
CA LEU A 47 -3.41 -28.59 41.89
C LEU A 47 -4.04 -29.30 43.10
N LEU A 48 -3.50 -30.47 43.47
CA LEU A 48 -3.96 -31.29 44.60
C LEU A 48 -3.46 -30.79 45.97
N ARG A 49 -2.47 -29.91 45.98
CA ARG A 49 -1.89 -29.33 47.19
C ARG A 49 -2.89 -28.40 47.89
N ARG A 50 -3.03 -28.56 49.21
CA ARG A 50 -3.92 -27.75 50.06
C ARG A 50 -3.28 -26.45 50.54
N ASP A 51 -1.95 -26.41 50.52
CA ASP A 51 -1.12 -25.28 50.96
C ASP A 51 -1.00 -24.17 49.91
N LEU A 52 -1.28 -24.46 48.63
CA LEU A 52 -1.26 -23.46 47.57
C LEU A 52 -2.48 -22.52 47.64
N PRO A 53 -2.28 -21.20 47.48
CA PRO A 53 -3.36 -20.22 47.42
C PRO A 53 -4.40 -20.59 46.37
N SER A 54 -5.68 -20.48 46.71
CA SER A 54 -6.79 -20.86 45.83
C SER A 54 -6.84 -20.06 44.52
N HIS A 55 -6.35 -18.82 44.53
CA HIS A 55 -6.30 -17.96 43.35
C HIS A 55 -5.24 -18.37 42.32
N LEU A 56 -4.18 -19.09 42.72
CA LEU A 56 -3.14 -19.55 41.78
C LEU A 56 -3.61 -20.73 40.94
N LYS A 57 -4.45 -21.61 41.51
CA LYS A 57 -4.92 -22.82 40.84
C LYS A 57 -5.58 -22.60 39.46
N PRO A 58 -6.47 -21.61 39.24
CA PRO A 58 -6.99 -21.33 37.90
C PRO A 58 -5.92 -20.79 36.94
N HIS A 59 -4.94 -20.01 37.43
CA HIS A 59 -3.82 -19.57 36.61
C HIS A 59 -2.91 -20.72 36.19
N LEU A 60 -2.71 -21.70 37.07
CA LEU A 60 -1.99 -22.93 36.72
C LEU A 60 -2.72 -23.74 35.64
N LEU A 61 -4.06 -23.79 35.66
CA LEU A 61 -4.83 -24.42 34.60
C LEU A 61 -4.70 -23.66 33.27
N SER A 62 -4.79 -22.32 33.30
CA SER A 62 -4.54 -21.49 32.11
C SER A 62 -3.13 -21.71 31.55
N LEU A 63 -2.11 -21.76 32.41
CA LEU A 63 -0.73 -22.05 32.01
C LEU A 63 -0.63 -23.41 31.30
N VAL A 64 -1.33 -24.43 31.82
CA VAL A 64 -1.36 -25.75 31.18
C VAL A 64 -1.99 -25.65 29.80
N ASP A 65 -3.18 -25.04 29.69
CA ASP A 65 -3.93 -24.94 28.44
C ASP A 65 -3.23 -24.09 27.37
N ASP A 66 -2.62 -22.97 27.75
CA ASP A 66 -2.02 -22.01 26.83
C ASP A 66 -0.60 -22.38 26.39
N HIS A 67 0.16 -23.10 27.24
CA HIS A 67 1.61 -23.26 27.05
C HIS A 67 2.17 -24.67 27.21
N LEU A 68 1.47 -25.59 27.90
CA LEU A 68 2.01 -26.93 28.18
C LEU A 68 1.33 -28.05 27.37
N LEU A 69 0.34 -27.71 26.54
CA LEU A 69 -0.27 -28.62 25.57
C LEU A 69 0.43 -28.49 24.19
N PRO A 70 0.61 -29.58 23.43
CA PRO A 70 0.18 -30.95 23.71
C PRO A 70 1.09 -31.65 24.73
N PRO A 71 0.51 -32.46 25.64
CA PRO A 71 1.26 -33.15 26.66
C PRO A 71 1.95 -34.40 26.09
N SER A 72 3.04 -34.84 26.71
CA SER A 72 3.58 -36.18 26.51
C SER A 72 2.55 -37.23 26.95
N SER A 73 2.38 -38.33 26.21
CA SER A 73 1.42 -39.40 26.55
C SER A 73 1.56 -39.95 27.98
N THR A 74 2.74 -39.80 28.59
CA THR A 74 3.05 -40.18 29.98
C THR A 74 2.36 -39.35 31.06
N SER A 75 1.88 -38.13 30.77
CA SER A 75 1.27 -37.24 31.77
C SER A 75 -0.27 -37.27 31.78
N LEU A 76 -0.89 -37.84 30.75
CA LEU A 76 -2.34 -38.10 30.69
C LEU A 76 -2.89 -38.86 31.91
N PRO A 77 -2.21 -39.90 32.45
CA PRO A 77 -2.69 -40.62 33.63
C PRO A 77 -2.70 -39.74 34.89
N ALA A 78 -1.70 -38.85 35.04
CA ALA A 78 -1.61 -37.95 36.18
C ALA A 78 -2.72 -36.88 36.13
N LEU A 79 -2.99 -36.32 34.94
CA LEU A 79 -4.09 -35.39 34.71
C LEU A 79 -5.45 -36.04 35.01
N LEU A 80 -5.67 -37.25 34.51
CA LEU A 80 -6.88 -38.03 34.77
C LEU A 80 -7.04 -38.36 36.26
N ALA A 81 -5.97 -38.83 36.91
CA ALA A 81 -6.00 -39.14 38.35
C ALA A 81 -6.31 -37.89 39.19
N SER A 82 -5.74 -36.74 38.81
CA SER A 82 -6.07 -35.45 39.43
C SER A 82 -7.56 -35.16 39.31
N PHE A 83 -8.12 -35.21 38.10
CA PHE A 83 -9.56 -35.00 37.88
C PHE A 83 -10.45 -35.95 38.70
N LEU A 84 -10.13 -37.24 38.73
CA LEU A 84 -10.91 -38.23 39.50
C LEU A 84 -10.82 -38.02 41.02
N SER A 85 -9.73 -37.44 41.51
CA SER A 85 -9.54 -37.18 42.95
C SER A 85 -10.27 -35.92 43.45
N PHE A 86 -10.66 -35.00 42.56
CA PHE A 86 -11.39 -33.80 42.94
C PHE A 86 -12.86 -34.10 43.30
N PRO A 87 -13.38 -33.57 44.42
CA PRO A 87 -14.79 -33.75 44.77
C PRO A 87 -15.70 -33.12 43.71
N PRO A 88 -16.90 -33.71 43.47
CA PRO A 88 -17.82 -33.28 42.42
C PRO A 88 -18.27 -31.83 42.53
N ASP A 89 -18.35 -31.31 43.76
CA ASP A 89 -18.84 -29.96 44.03
C ASP A 89 -17.72 -28.89 44.02
N HIS A 90 -16.49 -29.26 43.65
CA HIS A 90 -15.36 -28.32 43.66
C HIS A 90 -15.41 -27.39 42.44
N PRO A 91 -15.34 -26.05 42.60
CA PRO A 91 -15.49 -25.10 41.49
C PRO A 91 -14.41 -25.25 40.40
N LEU A 92 -13.20 -25.69 40.78
CA LEU A 92 -12.12 -25.95 39.81
C LEU A 92 -12.28 -27.25 39.01
N ARG A 93 -13.20 -28.14 39.39
CA ARG A 93 -13.36 -29.44 38.73
C ARG A 93 -13.79 -29.25 37.28
N ASP A 94 -14.65 -28.28 37.01
CA ASP A 94 -15.12 -27.97 35.66
C ASP A 94 -13.98 -27.45 34.78
N HIS A 95 -13.15 -26.55 35.30
CA HIS A 95 -11.99 -26.04 34.56
C HIS A 95 -10.96 -27.15 34.32
N LEU A 96 -10.68 -27.97 35.34
CA LEU A 96 -9.78 -29.11 35.21
C LEU A 96 -10.28 -30.11 34.18
N LEU A 97 -11.60 -30.33 34.08
CA LEU A 97 -12.16 -31.20 33.06
C LEU A 97 -11.89 -30.66 31.65
N VAL A 98 -12.03 -29.36 31.41
CA VAL A 98 -11.70 -28.75 30.12
C VAL A 98 -10.23 -28.98 29.77
N THR A 99 -9.32 -28.75 30.72
CA THR A 99 -7.88 -28.96 30.53
C THR A 99 -7.55 -30.43 30.26
N VAL A 100 -8.16 -31.37 30.99
CA VAL A 100 -7.99 -32.81 30.76
C VAL A 100 -8.51 -33.20 29.39
N VAL A 101 -9.68 -32.71 28.97
CA VAL A 101 -10.23 -33.01 27.65
C VAL A 101 -9.36 -32.44 26.55
N SER A 102 -8.87 -31.21 26.71
CA SER A 102 -7.94 -30.56 25.78
C SER A 102 -6.62 -31.36 25.65
N ALA A 103 -6.09 -31.82 26.79
CA ALA A 103 -4.93 -32.73 26.84
C ALA A 103 -5.15 -34.03 26.08
N PHE A 104 -6.28 -34.71 26.31
CA PHE A 104 -6.61 -35.94 25.61
C PHE A 104 -6.86 -35.71 24.12
N ALA A 105 -7.59 -34.65 23.76
CA ALA A 105 -7.91 -34.32 22.37
C ALA A 105 -6.68 -33.90 21.55
N SER A 106 -5.68 -33.29 22.18
CA SER A 106 -4.44 -32.87 21.52
C SER A 106 -3.37 -33.97 21.47
N ALA A 107 -3.30 -34.85 22.47
CA ALA A 107 -2.31 -35.92 22.53
C ALA A 107 -2.70 -37.16 21.71
N LEU A 108 -3.99 -37.46 21.59
CA LEU A 108 -4.46 -38.70 20.99
C LEU A 108 -4.74 -38.52 19.49
N ALA A 109 -4.12 -39.37 18.68
CA ALA A 109 -4.44 -39.54 17.27
C ALA A 109 -4.63 -41.02 16.97
N ALA A 110 -5.46 -41.35 15.98
CA ALA A 110 -5.61 -42.74 15.55
C ALA A 110 -4.38 -43.20 14.75
N PRO A 111 -3.85 -44.42 14.98
CA PRO A 111 -4.32 -45.44 15.92
C PRO A 111 -3.86 -45.18 17.37
N VAL A 112 -4.78 -45.38 18.33
CA VAL A 112 -4.52 -45.23 19.77
C VAL A 112 -3.72 -46.42 20.31
N SER A 113 -2.72 -46.16 21.14
CA SER A 113 -1.90 -47.21 21.77
C SER A 113 -2.73 -48.10 22.70
N ARG A 114 -2.75 -49.41 22.42
CA ARG A 114 -3.57 -50.39 23.16
C ARG A 114 -3.21 -50.49 24.64
N ASP A 115 -1.92 -50.45 24.96
CA ASP A 115 -1.45 -50.75 26.32
C ASP A 115 -1.40 -49.51 27.20
N HIS A 116 -1.12 -48.34 26.62
CA HIS A 116 -0.87 -47.12 27.38
C HIS A 116 -2.07 -46.16 27.32
N GLU A 117 -2.57 -45.83 26.14
CA GLU A 117 -3.54 -44.73 25.98
C GLU A 117 -4.99 -45.19 26.09
N ALA A 118 -5.30 -46.35 25.50
CA ALA A 118 -6.65 -46.91 25.48
C ALA A 118 -7.29 -47.10 26.88
N PRO A 119 -6.61 -47.62 27.92
CA PRO A 119 -7.23 -47.78 29.24
C PRO A 119 -7.53 -46.43 29.92
N HIS A 120 -6.68 -45.41 29.71
CA HIS A 120 -6.90 -44.08 30.27
C HIS A 120 -8.01 -43.33 29.53
N LEU A 121 -8.06 -43.44 28.20
CA LEU A 121 -9.16 -42.93 27.40
C LEU A 121 -10.48 -43.59 27.83
N ALA A 122 -10.49 -44.91 28.01
CA ALA A 122 -11.66 -45.64 28.49
C ALA A 122 -12.12 -45.17 29.87
N ALA A 123 -11.19 -45.00 30.81
CA ALA A 123 -11.50 -44.50 32.16
C ALA A 123 -12.07 -43.07 32.14
N LEU A 124 -11.57 -42.19 31.25
CA LEU A 124 -12.11 -40.85 31.08
C LEU A 124 -13.53 -40.88 30.51
N VAL A 125 -13.74 -41.66 29.43
CA VAL A 125 -15.05 -41.80 28.80
C VAL A 125 -16.05 -42.41 29.78
N ASP A 126 -15.66 -43.43 30.55
CA ASP A 126 -16.49 -44.01 31.62
C ASP A 126 -16.90 -42.97 32.66
N ALA A 127 -15.94 -42.18 33.15
CA ALA A 127 -16.23 -41.13 34.12
C ALA A 127 -17.23 -40.11 33.55
N LEU A 128 -17.07 -39.71 32.29
CA LEU A 128 -17.95 -38.76 31.63
C LEU A 128 -19.34 -39.35 31.36
N LEU A 129 -19.44 -40.59 30.89
CA LEU A 129 -20.71 -41.29 30.69
C LEU A 129 -21.45 -41.47 32.01
N VAL A 130 -20.75 -41.81 33.11
CA VAL A 130 -21.34 -41.91 34.45
C VAL A 130 -21.90 -40.57 34.91
N THR A 131 -21.20 -39.45 34.65
CA THR A 131 -21.74 -38.13 34.95
C THR A 131 -22.95 -37.80 34.07
N ALA A 132 -22.93 -38.13 32.79
CA ALA A 132 -24.03 -37.88 31.86
C ALA A 132 -25.26 -38.76 32.11
N ASN A 133 -25.11 -39.93 32.74
CA ASN A 133 -26.17 -40.92 32.97
C ASN A 133 -27.14 -40.57 34.13
N ARG A 134 -27.27 -39.29 34.49
CA ARG A 134 -28.25 -38.81 35.48
C ARG A 134 -29.21 -37.78 34.85
N PRO A 135 -30.06 -38.21 33.90
CA PRO A 135 -30.92 -37.27 33.21
C PRO A 135 -31.89 -36.59 34.18
N ASN A 136 -32.19 -35.33 33.92
CA ASN A 136 -33.13 -34.49 34.70
C ASN A 136 -32.74 -34.20 36.16
N HIS A 137 -31.51 -34.51 36.57
CA HIS A 137 -31.03 -34.11 37.90
C HIS A 137 -30.66 -32.62 37.89
N ALA A 138 -31.34 -31.81 38.71
CA ALA A 138 -31.22 -30.36 38.67
C ALA A 138 -29.85 -29.80 39.13
N PRO A 139 -29.23 -30.27 40.23
CA PRO A 139 -28.03 -29.62 40.78
C PRO A 139 -26.78 -29.85 39.92
N ASP A 140 -26.66 -30.99 39.23
CA ASP A 140 -25.51 -31.34 38.39
C ASP A 140 -25.69 -30.95 36.91
N ARG A 141 -26.72 -30.16 36.57
CA ARG A 141 -27.04 -29.80 35.18
C ARG A 141 -25.86 -29.22 34.39
N ALA A 142 -25.03 -28.40 35.05
CA ALA A 142 -23.86 -27.78 34.42
C ALA A 142 -22.75 -28.81 34.18
N ALA A 143 -22.45 -29.63 35.19
CA ALA A 143 -21.48 -30.72 35.09
C ALA A 143 -21.86 -31.75 34.01
N ARG A 144 -23.16 -32.06 33.87
CA ARG A 144 -23.67 -32.95 32.80
C ARG A 144 -23.53 -32.34 31.42
N ALA A 145 -23.89 -31.07 31.25
CA ALA A 145 -23.70 -30.36 30.00
C ALA A 145 -22.21 -30.33 29.59
N LEU A 146 -21.34 -30.02 30.56
CA LEU A 146 -19.89 -30.02 30.36
C LEU A 146 -19.36 -31.41 30.03
N ALA A 147 -19.86 -32.46 30.67
CA ALA A 147 -19.50 -33.84 30.35
C ALA A 147 -19.91 -34.22 28.91
N CYS A 148 -21.08 -33.78 28.44
CA CYS A 148 -21.49 -33.97 27.06
C CYS A 148 -20.62 -33.20 26.07
N ASP A 149 -20.26 -31.95 26.40
CA ASP A 149 -19.36 -31.13 25.57
C ASP A 149 -17.94 -31.70 25.54
N ALA A 150 -17.47 -32.24 26.67
CA ALA A 150 -16.21 -32.97 26.79
C ALA A 150 -16.20 -34.23 25.91
N LEU A 151 -17.24 -35.07 26.01
CA LEU A 151 -17.41 -36.25 25.15
C LEU A 151 -17.45 -35.86 23.67
N ARG A 152 -18.11 -34.75 23.33
CA ARG A 152 -18.19 -34.23 21.97
C ARG A 152 -16.82 -33.75 21.44
N ALA A 153 -16.02 -33.11 22.29
CA ALA A 153 -14.67 -32.69 21.94
C ALA A 153 -13.75 -33.89 21.69
N ILE A 154 -13.81 -34.92 22.54
CA ILE A 154 -13.05 -36.16 22.35
C ILE A 154 -13.52 -36.89 21.09
N GLU A 155 -14.83 -36.96 20.84
CA GLU A 155 -15.40 -37.53 19.61
C GLU A 155 -15.00 -36.77 18.35
N ALA A 156 -14.75 -35.46 18.43
CA ALA A 156 -14.21 -34.68 17.32
C ALA A 156 -12.73 -34.97 17.06
N ALA A 157 -11.93 -35.21 18.12
CA ALA A 157 -10.53 -35.60 18.01
C ALA A 157 -10.34 -37.05 17.53
N LEU A 158 -11.24 -37.95 17.96
CA LEU A 158 -11.24 -39.38 17.62
C LEU A 158 -12.60 -39.78 17.01
N PRO A 159 -12.83 -39.49 15.71
CA PRO A 159 -14.09 -39.79 15.06
C PRO A 159 -14.47 -41.27 15.17
N GLY A 160 -15.66 -41.55 15.69
CA GLY A 160 -16.18 -42.92 15.84
C GLY A 160 -16.00 -43.54 17.23
N LEU A 161 -15.38 -42.85 18.18
CA LEU A 161 -15.20 -43.32 19.56
C LEU A 161 -16.54 -43.70 20.22
N LEU A 162 -17.56 -42.86 20.03
CA LEU A 162 -18.88 -43.01 20.64
C LEU A 162 -19.88 -43.75 19.74
N ALA A 163 -19.44 -44.30 18.61
CA ALA A 163 -20.33 -44.94 17.64
C ALA A 163 -21.07 -46.17 18.23
N GLU A 164 -20.42 -46.94 19.09
CA GLU A 164 -21.02 -48.13 19.74
C GLU A 164 -22.01 -47.75 20.87
N VAL A 165 -21.92 -46.52 21.38
CA VAL A 165 -22.73 -46.01 22.50
C VAL A 165 -23.89 -45.14 21.99
N LEU A 166 -24.10 -45.04 20.68
CA LEU A 166 -25.11 -44.16 20.09
C LEU A 166 -26.53 -44.45 20.61
N GLY A 167 -26.88 -45.72 20.85
CA GLY A 167 -28.15 -46.11 21.46
C GLY A 167 -28.37 -45.53 22.86
N HIS A 168 -27.32 -45.50 23.67
CA HIS A 168 -27.35 -44.98 25.03
C HIS A 168 -27.45 -43.45 25.00
N LEU A 169 -26.67 -42.80 24.14
CA LEU A 169 -26.76 -41.36 23.91
C LEU A 169 -28.15 -40.93 23.42
N TYR A 170 -28.76 -41.73 22.54
CA TYR A 170 -30.13 -41.51 22.09
C TYR A 170 -31.13 -41.57 23.25
N ALA A 171 -31.02 -42.59 24.12
CA ALA A 171 -31.87 -42.71 25.29
C ALA A 171 -31.71 -41.53 26.26
N LEU A 172 -30.48 -41.08 26.50
CA LEU A 172 -30.18 -39.93 27.35
C LEU A 172 -30.74 -38.62 26.76
N ALA A 173 -30.49 -38.36 25.49
CA ALA A 173 -31.02 -37.17 24.81
C ALA A 173 -32.57 -37.18 24.77
N ALA A 174 -33.19 -38.36 24.61
CA ALA A 174 -34.63 -38.51 24.64
C ALA A 174 -35.23 -38.33 26.05
N ALA A 175 -34.49 -38.66 27.11
CA ALA A 175 -34.92 -38.52 28.50
C ALA A 175 -34.72 -37.11 29.06
N GLU A 176 -33.70 -36.38 28.61
CA GLU A 176 -33.33 -35.07 29.16
C GLU A 176 -34.40 -33.99 28.85
N ARG A 177 -34.75 -33.21 29.88
CA ARG A 177 -35.73 -32.11 29.84
C ARG A 177 -35.16 -30.81 30.41
N SER A 178 -33.98 -30.84 31.01
CA SER A 178 -33.32 -29.62 31.52
C SER A 178 -32.63 -28.83 30.39
N PRO A 179 -32.16 -27.59 30.65
CA PRO A 179 -31.38 -26.81 29.68
C PRO A 179 -30.12 -27.52 29.16
N ALA A 180 -29.60 -28.52 29.89
CA ALA A 180 -28.50 -29.36 29.43
C ALA A 180 -28.85 -30.16 28.16
N ALA A 181 -30.14 -30.30 27.81
CA ALA A 181 -30.59 -30.99 26.61
C ALA A 181 -29.89 -30.53 25.34
N GLN A 182 -29.48 -29.26 25.23
CA GLN A 182 -28.68 -28.77 24.11
C GLN A 182 -27.39 -29.58 23.92
N SER A 183 -26.59 -29.75 24.98
CA SER A 183 -25.31 -30.47 24.89
C SER A 183 -25.53 -31.97 24.61
N TYR A 184 -26.58 -32.59 25.15
CA TYR A 184 -26.93 -33.98 24.81
C TYR A 184 -27.33 -34.14 23.34
N LEU A 185 -28.13 -33.22 22.80
CA LEU A 185 -28.55 -33.25 21.40
C LEU A 185 -27.35 -33.06 20.47
N LEU A 186 -26.46 -32.09 20.76
CA LEU A 186 -25.24 -31.86 19.97
C LEU A 186 -24.29 -33.06 20.03
N LEU A 187 -24.14 -33.68 21.20
CA LEU A 187 -23.36 -34.90 21.35
C LEU A 187 -23.93 -36.03 20.48
N LEU A 188 -25.24 -36.29 20.57
CA LEU A 188 -25.92 -37.28 19.75
C LEU A 188 -25.74 -37.00 18.25
N ALA A 189 -25.88 -35.75 17.83
CA ALA A 189 -25.69 -35.35 16.44
C ALA A 189 -24.25 -35.58 15.96
N SER A 190 -23.26 -35.21 16.77
CA SER A 190 -21.84 -35.41 16.44
C SER A 190 -21.46 -36.89 16.32
N ALA A 191 -21.92 -37.73 17.26
CA ALA A 191 -21.70 -39.18 17.22
C ALA A 191 -22.39 -39.81 16.01
N ALA A 192 -23.63 -39.37 15.68
CA ALA A 192 -24.33 -39.81 14.48
C ALA A 192 -23.58 -39.41 13.19
N ARG A 193 -23.04 -38.19 13.12
CA ARG A 193 -22.22 -37.73 11.99
C ARG A 193 -21.03 -38.63 11.73
N HIS A 194 -20.25 -38.95 12.75
CA HIS A 194 -19.07 -39.79 12.56
C HIS A 194 -19.42 -41.25 12.29
N ALA A 195 -20.49 -41.77 12.91
CA ALA A 195 -21.00 -43.11 12.60
C ALA A 195 -21.37 -43.25 11.10
N VAL A 196 -21.95 -42.20 10.51
CA VAL A 196 -22.28 -42.13 9.08
C VAL A 196 -21.02 -42.02 8.22
N ARG A 197 -20.10 -41.10 8.56
CA ARG A 197 -18.82 -40.92 7.82
C ARG A 197 -17.98 -42.20 7.78
N LEU A 198 -17.97 -42.98 8.86
CA LEU A 198 -17.23 -44.24 8.97
C LEU A 198 -17.94 -45.43 8.30
N GLY A 199 -19.11 -45.23 7.68
CA GLY A 199 -19.84 -46.27 6.97
C GLY A 199 -20.42 -47.38 7.84
N ARG A 200 -20.62 -47.12 9.14
CA ARG A 200 -21.20 -48.11 10.07
C ARG A 200 -22.64 -48.48 9.75
N LEU A 201 -23.31 -47.70 8.90
CA LEU A 201 -24.66 -48.02 8.42
C LEU A 201 -24.72 -49.38 7.68
N ALA A 202 -23.62 -49.86 7.09
CA ALA A 202 -23.56 -51.16 6.42
C ALA A 202 -23.57 -52.37 7.38
N SER A 203 -23.32 -52.15 8.67
CA SER A 203 -23.33 -53.22 9.67
C SER A 203 -24.73 -53.84 9.79
N SER A 204 -24.80 -55.17 9.98
CA SER A 204 -26.07 -55.86 10.25
C SER A 204 -26.59 -55.60 11.67
N ALA A 205 -25.71 -55.24 12.59
CA ALA A 205 -26.08 -54.87 13.95
C ALA A 205 -26.71 -53.47 13.99
N SER A 206 -27.80 -53.34 14.75
CA SER A 206 -28.45 -52.06 15.04
C SER A 206 -27.50 -51.13 15.78
N ILE A 207 -27.35 -49.92 15.26
CA ILE A 207 -26.53 -48.86 15.88
C ILE A 207 -27.16 -48.38 17.21
N LEU A 208 -28.45 -48.66 17.44
CA LEU A 208 -29.16 -48.32 18.69
C LEU A 208 -29.29 -49.51 19.65
N SER A 209 -28.54 -50.60 19.44
CA SER A 209 -28.64 -51.82 20.25
C SER A 209 -28.25 -51.63 21.72
N VAL A 210 -27.21 -50.82 21.99
CA VAL A 210 -26.72 -50.56 23.35
C VAL A 210 -27.55 -49.43 23.96
N ALA A 211 -28.56 -49.75 24.78
CA ALA A 211 -29.39 -48.73 25.46
C ALA A 211 -28.86 -48.34 26.86
N GLY A 212 -28.10 -49.24 27.51
CA GLY A 212 -27.55 -49.03 28.85
C GLY A 212 -26.16 -48.39 28.83
N PRO A 213 -25.69 -47.85 29.96
CA PRO A 213 -24.32 -47.37 30.10
C PRO A 213 -23.35 -48.55 29.91
N PRO A 214 -22.46 -48.50 28.90
CA PRO A 214 -21.47 -49.56 28.69
C PRO A 214 -20.31 -49.35 29.68
N THR A 215 -20.50 -49.73 30.94
CA THR A 215 -19.43 -49.70 31.95
C THR A 215 -18.93 -51.12 32.24
N PRO A 216 -17.62 -51.40 32.09
CA PRO A 216 -16.57 -50.50 31.61
C PRO A 216 -16.63 -50.27 30.10
N PHE A 217 -16.30 -49.05 29.68
CA PHE A 217 -16.24 -48.67 28.28
C PHE A 217 -15.03 -49.32 27.61
N ALA A 218 -15.24 -49.91 26.43
CA ALA A 218 -14.18 -50.46 25.61
C ALA A 218 -13.93 -49.55 24.41
N VAL A 219 -12.66 -49.18 24.19
CA VAL A 219 -12.29 -48.38 23.00
C VAL A 219 -12.58 -49.20 21.74
N PRO A 220 -13.36 -48.68 20.77
CA PRO A 220 -13.71 -49.42 19.58
C PRO A 220 -12.50 -49.92 18.78
N ALA A 221 -12.55 -51.17 18.31
CA ALA A 221 -11.40 -51.82 17.67
C ALA A 221 -10.84 -51.05 16.46
N HIS A 222 -11.68 -50.34 15.72
CA HIS A 222 -11.25 -49.55 14.55
C HIS A 222 -10.32 -48.38 14.89
N LEU A 223 -10.34 -47.87 16.13
CA LEU A 223 -9.40 -46.85 16.60
C LEU A 223 -8.06 -47.44 17.04
N LEU A 224 -8.00 -48.76 17.25
CA LEU A 224 -6.81 -49.51 17.65
C LEU A 224 -6.08 -50.14 16.45
N LEU A 225 -6.65 -50.02 15.25
CA LEU A 225 -6.07 -50.53 14.00
C LEU A 225 -5.70 -49.36 13.08
N PRO A 226 -4.64 -49.48 12.26
CA PRO A 226 -4.32 -48.47 11.25
C PRO A 226 -5.50 -48.24 10.29
N PRO A 227 -5.72 -47.01 9.81
CA PRO A 227 -6.81 -46.70 8.89
C PRO A 227 -6.70 -47.56 7.62
N ALA A 228 -7.79 -48.26 7.28
CA ALA A 228 -7.87 -49.01 6.04
C ALA A 228 -7.78 -48.06 4.83
N ALA A 229 -7.13 -48.51 3.74
CA ALA A 229 -6.90 -47.70 2.55
C ALA A 229 -8.22 -47.09 2.00
N PRO A 230 -8.22 -45.80 1.58
CA PRO A 230 -9.39 -45.13 1.04
C PRO A 230 -9.74 -45.74 -0.33
N GLY A 231 -10.66 -46.71 -0.31
CA GLY A 231 -11.07 -47.43 -1.52
C GLY A 231 -12.13 -48.52 -1.29
N ALA A 232 -12.53 -48.78 -0.05
CA ALA A 232 -13.65 -49.69 0.22
C ALA A 232 -14.95 -49.02 -0.24
N SER A 233 -15.50 -49.53 -1.35
CA SER A 233 -16.86 -49.23 -1.80
C SER A 233 -17.81 -49.31 -0.61
N MET A 234 -18.50 -48.20 -0.29
CA MET A 234 -19.46 -48.18 0.80
C MET A 234 -20.54 -49.22 0.51
N ALA A 235 -20.52 -50.32 1.28
CA ALA A 235 -21.57 -51.32 1.22
C ALA A 235 -22.92 -50.65 1.51
N PRO A 236 -24.00 -51.09 0.85
CA PRO A 236 -25.32 -50.50 1.03
C PRO A 236 -25.71 -50.57 2.52
N PRO A 237 -26.31 -49.50 3.08
CA PRO A 237 -26.70 -49.46 4.47
C PRO A 237 -27.78 -50.51 4.76
N SER A 238 -27.71 -51.15 5.93
CA SER A 238 -28.73 -52.11 6.35
C SER A 238 -30.06 -51.40 6.63
N GLU A 239 -31.19 -52.02 6.27
CA GLU A 239 -32.52 -51.43 6.46
C GLU A 239 -32.80 -51.05 7.92
N VAL A 240 -32.29 -51.86 8.86
CA VAL A 240 -32.37 -51.61 10.30
C VAL A 240 -31.66 -50.30 10.66
N ASN A 241 -30.45 -50.08 10.14
CA ASN A 241 -29.68 -48.88 10.41
C ASN A 241 -30.26 -47.63 9.74
N ILE A 242 -30.88 -47.78 8.56
CA ILE A 242 -31.65 -46.69 7.93
C ILE A 242 -32.84 -46.29 8.81
N ARG A 243 -33.54 -47.26 9.41
CA ARG A 243 -34.65 -46.99 10.33
C ARG A 243 -34.15 -46.33 11.61
N ASP A 244 -33.02 -46.77 12.14
CA ASP A 244 -32.45 -46.26 13.38
C ASP A 244 -31.89 -44.84 13.21
N ILE A 245 -31.15 -44.56 12.13
CA ILE A 245 -30.69 -43.19 11.85
C ILE A 245 -31.88 -42.25 11.63
N ARG A 246 -32.97 -42.74 11.02
CA ARG A 246 -34.21 -41.97 10.89
C ARG A 246 -34.83 -41.62 12.25
N LYS A 247 -34.80 -42.53 13.23
CA LYS A 247 -35.26 -42.24 14.61
C LYS A 247 -34.36 -41.17 15.26
N VAL A 248 -33.04 -41.29 15.10
CA VAL A 248 -32.08 -40.31 15.63
C VAL A 248 -32.34 -38.93 15.02
N LEU A 249 -32.44 -38.85 13.70
CA LEU A 249 -32.74 -37.59 12.99
C LEU A 249 -34.10 -37.02 13.39
N ALA A 250 -35.13 -37.87 13.56
CA ALA A 250 -36.43 -37.43 14.03
C ALA A 250 -36.34 -36.79 15.42
N LEU A 251 -35.61 -37.38 16.37
CA LEU A 251 -35.39 -36.81 17.70
C LEU A 251 -34.64 -35.47 17.63
N LEU A 252 -33.57 -35.39 16.83
CA LEU A 252 -32.79 -34.16 16.67
C LEU A 252 -33.63 -33.02 16.06
N MET A 253 -34.55 -33.35 15.15
CA MET A 253 -35.44 -32.38 14.51
C MET A 253 -36.70 -32.05 15.31
N ASP A 254 -37.04 -32.80 16.36
CA ASP A 254 -38.28 -32.61 17.15
C ASP A 254 -38.25 -31.33 18.01
N ARG A 255 -37.06 -30.86 18.41
CA ARG A 255 -36.91 -29.79 19.41
C ARG A 255 -35.91 -28.69 19.04
N PRO A 256 -36.03 -28.04 17.88
CA PRO A 256 -35.13 -26.95 17.51
C PRO A 256 -35.22 -25.74 18.45
N GLN A 257 -36.37 -25.55 19.12
CA GLN A 257 -36.62 -24.40 20.00
C GLN A 257 -35.81 -24.42 21.31
N VAL A 258 -35.28 -25.58 21.71
CA VAL A 258 -34.48 -25.73 22.94
C VAL A 258 -33.03 -25.28 22.71
N LEU A 259 -32.61 -25.15 21.45
CA LEU A 259 -31.24 -24.83 21.09
C LEU A 259 -31.02 -23.31 21.04
N THR A 260 -29.87 -22.87 21.54
CA THR A 260 -29.37 -21.52 21.27
C THR A 260 -29.11 -21.34 19.77
N PRO A 261 -29.13 -20.11 19.23
CA PRO A 261 -28.92 -19.89 17.79
C PRO A 261 -27.60 -20.44 17.24
N ALA A 262 -26.53 -20.41 18.03
CA ALA A 262 -25.24 -20.98 17.65
C ALA A 262 -25.29 -22.51 17.61
N ALA A 263 -25.86 -23.14 18.64
CA ALA A 263 -26.08 -24.59 18.67
C ALA A 263 -27.02 -25.05 17.56
N ALA A 264 -28.06 -24.28 17.23
CA ALA A 264 -28.98 -24.58 16.14
C ALA A 264 -28.27 -24.55 14.78
N MET A 265 -27.37 -23.59 14.54
CA MET A 265 -26.55 -23.54 13.33
C MET A 265 -25.66 -24.79 13.21
N GLU A 266 -24.96 -25.15 14.29
CA GLU A 266 -24.11 -26.35 14.32
C GLU A 266 -24.94 -27.62 14.13
N MET A 267 -26.06 -27.74 14.81
CA MET A 267 -27.00 -28.85 14.65
C MET A 267 -27.46 -28.95 13.20
N MET A 268 -27.85 -27.83 12.57
CA MET A 268 -28.30 -27.82 11.17
C MET A 268 -27.20 -28.21 10.21
N SER A 269 -25.95 -27.79 10.41
CA SER A 269 -24.85 -28.20 9.54
C SER A 269 -24.58 -29.71 9.64
N ILE A 270 -24.58 -30.24 10.87
CA ILE A 270 -24.44 -31.68 11.12
C ILE A 270 -25.62 -32.46 10.51
N LEU A 271 -26.86 -31.99 10.74
CA LEU A 271 -28.07 -32.61 10.19
C LEU A 271 -28.06 -32.59 8.67
N ALA A 272 -27.63 -31.50 8.04
CA ALA A 272 -27.58 -31.39 6.60
C ALA A 272 -26.57 -32.38 6.02
N GLU A 273 -25.41 -32.53 6.65
CA GLU A 273 -24.42 -33.52 6.25
C GLU A 273 -24.97 -34.95 6.38
N VAL A 274 -25.51 -35.31 7.54
CA VAL A 274 -26.08 -36.65 7.77
C VAL A 274 -27.27 -36.92 6.85
N ALA A 275 -28.16 -35.96 6.67
CA ALA A 275 -29.32 -36.08 5.80
C ALA A 275 -28.89 -36.23 4.33
N SER A 276 -27.88 -35.48 3.87
CA SER A 276 -27.37 -35.60 2.50
C SER A 276 -26.80 -36.99 2.21
N ALA A 277 -26.10 -37.58 3.19
CA ALA A 277 -25.56 -38.93 3.08
C ALA A 277 -26.67 -39.98 2.99
N VAL A 278 -27.78 -39.81 3.72
CA VAL A 278 -28.87 -40.80 3.79
C VAL A 278 -30.01 -40.53 2.78
N LEU A 279 -29.98 -39.38 2.10
CA LEU A 279 -31.08 -38.87 1.27
C LEU A 279 -31.54 -39.88 0.21
N GLN A 280 -30.61 -40.60 -0.41
CA GLN A 280 -30.88 -41.60 -1.45
C GLN A 280 -31.79 -42.74 -0.96
N TRP A 281 -31.67 -43.14 0.31
CA TRP A 281 -32.42 -44.27 0.88
C TRP A 281 -33.64 -43.85 1.70
N ALA A 282 -33.69 -42.58 2.15
CA ALA A 282 -34.80 -42.07 2.97
C ALA A 282 -35.20 -40.63 2.56
N PRO A 283 -35.86 -40.46 1.40
CA PRO A 283 -36.24 -39.14 0.88
C PRO A 283 -37.20 -38.37 1.80
N ALA A 284 -37.96 -39.07 2.66
CA ALA A 284 -38.85 -38.45 3.64
C ALA A 284 -38.15 -37.48 4.61
N ILE A 285 -36.84 -37.64 4.84
CA ILE A 285 -36.06 -36.76 5.73
C ILE A 285 -36.06 -35.32 5.22
N ALA A 286 -35.97 -35.12 3.89
CA ALA A 286 -35.99 -33.80 3.29
C ALA A 286 -37.30 -33.04 3.60
N ALA A 287 -38.44 -33.73 3.59
CA ALA A 287 -39.73 -33.15 3.96
C ALA A 287 -39.77 -32.76 5.45
N HIS A 288 -39.17 -33.56 6.33
CA HIS A 288 -39.08 -33.24 7.77
C HIS A 288 -38.21 -32.01 8.04
N ILE A 289 -37.10 -31.83 7.31
CA ILE A 289 -36.25 -30.63 7.41
C ILE A 289 -37.08 -29.38 7.12
N LYS A 290 -37.89 -29.40 6.05
CA LYS A 290 -38.79 -28.28 5.74
C LYS A 290 -39.79 -28.01 6.87
N VAL A 291 -40.47 -29.04 7.39
CA VAL A 291 -41.51 -28.85 8.43
C VAL A 291 -40.91 -28.28 9.72
N GLN A 292 -39.76 -28.80 10.13
CA GLN A 292 -39.18 -28.46 11.44
C GLN A 292 -38.39 -27.14 11.42
N PHE A 293 -37.67 -26.86 10.33
CA PHE A 293 -36.84 -25.66 10.23
C PHE A 293 -37.51 -24.52 9.44
N GLY A 294 -38.61 -24.78 8.73
CA GLY A 294 -39.34 -23.75 7.98
C GLY A 294 -39.86 -22.60 8.85
N GLY A 295 -40.18 -22.86 10.12
CA GLY A 295 -40.56 -21.81 11.08
C GLY A 295 -39.46 -20.76 11.30
N MET A 296 -38.19 -21.11 11.07
CA MET A 296 -37.03 -20.25 11.33
C MET A 296 -36.94 -19.06 10.36
N VAL A 297 -37.68 -19.05 9.25
CA VAL A 297 -37.85 -17.88 8.38
C VAL A 297 -38.27 -16.65 9.20
N HIS A 298 -39.12 -16.86 10.21
CA HIS A 298 -39.66 -15.77 11.03
C HIS A 298 -38.69 -15.28 12.12
N SER A 299 -37.57 -15.99 12.33
CA SER A 299 -36.57 -15.57 13.32
C SER A 299 -35.94 -14.23 12.94
N SER A 300 -35.57 -13.43 13.95
CA SER A 300 -34.82 -12.19 13.77
C SER A 300 -33.30 -12.42 13.71
N ASN A 301 -32.83 -13.61 14.10
CA ASN A 301 -31.41 -13.91 14.19
C ASN A 301 -30.81 -14.25 12.81
N ALA A 302 -29.79 -13.50 12.41
CA ALA A 302 -29.10 -13.69 11.13
C ALA A 302 -28.44 -15.08 10.99
N MET A 303 -27.96 -15.68 12.09
CA MET A 303 -27.38 -17.02 12.10
C MET A 303 -28.39 -18.08 11.68
N LEU A 304 -29.61 -17.99 12.22
CA LEU A 304 -30.71 -18.91 11.93
C LEU A 304 -31.26 -18.74 10.52
N LEU A 305 -31.32 -17.49 10.05
CA LEU A 305 -31.70 -17.19 8.68
C LEU A 305 -30.64 -17.73 7.70
N HIS A 306 -29.36 -17.55 8.00
CA HIS A 306 -28.26 -18.07 7.18
C HIS A 306 -28.30 -19.60 7.10
N SER A 307 -28.44 -20.29 8.24
CA SER A 307 -28.52 -21.76 8.25
C SER A 307 -29.72 -22.28 7.47
N LEU A 308 -30.87 -21.60 7.54
CA LEU A 308 -32.02 -21.96 6.71
C LEU A 308 -31.71 -21.78 5.21
N LEU A 309 -31.03 -20.70 4.83
CA LEU A 309 -30.60 -20.50 3.44
C LEU A 309 -29.61 -21.58 2.99
N THR A 310 -28.72 -22.06 3.87
CA THR A 310 -27.81 -23.17 3.54
C THR A 310 -28.56 -24.48 3.33
N LEU A 311 -29.56 -24.78 4.18
CA LEU A 311 -30.42 -25.95 4.01
C LEU A 311 -31.24 -25.85 2.72
N PHE A 312 -31.74 -24.66 2.40
CA PHE A 312 -32.47 -24.39 1.17
C PHE A 312 -31.62 -24.65 -0.07
N LEU A 313 -30.35 -24.21 -0.07
CA LEU A 313 -29.44 -24.44 -1.19
C LEU A 313 -29.02 -25.91 -1.32
N GLN A 314 -28.90 -26.65 -0.21
CA GLN A 314 -28.50 -28.06 -0.22
C GLN A 314 -29.66 -29.01 -0.55
N PHE A 315 -30.88 -28.69 -0.13
CA PHE A 315 -32.08 -29.53 -0.36
C PHE A 315 -33.16 -28.76 -1.14
N PRO A 316 -32.89 -28.34 -2.39
CA PRO A 316 -33.81 -27.52 -3.14
C PRO A 316 -35.17 -28.20 -3.37
N ASP A 317 -35.20 -29.52 -3.53
CA ASP A 317 -36.42 -30.27 -3.84
C ASP A 317 -37.40 -30.34 -2.65
N ALA A 318 -36.91 -30.06 -1.44
CA ALA A 318 -37.75 -30.03 -0.24
C ALA A 318 -38.61 -28.75 -0.18
N PHE A 319 -38.11 -27.65 -0.74
CA PHE A 319 -38.73 -26.33 -0.66
C PHE A 319 -39.49 -26.02 -1.95
N GLY A 320 -40.76 -25.66 -1.82
CA GLY A 320 -41.61 -25.29 -2.96
C GLY A 320 -41.42 -23.82 -3.36
N ALA A 321 -41.96 -23.44 -4.51
CA ALA A 321 -41.90 -22.06 -5.00
C ALA A 321 -42.51 -21.03 -4.02
N GLU A 322 -43.52 -21.40 -3.23
CA GLU A 322 -44.06 -20.53 -2.17
C GLU A 322 -43.04 -20.27 -1.06
N ASP A 323 -42.23 -21.28 -0.70
CA ASP A 323 -41.19 -21.14 0.31
C ASP A 323 -40.08 -20.21 -0.19
N GLU A 324 -39.71 -20.32 -1.47
CA GLU A 324 -38.75 -19.40 -2.11
C GLU A 324 -39.23 -17.95 -2.04
N ARG A 325 -40.53 -17.72 -2.32
CA ARG A 325 -41.14 -16.38 -2.23
C ARG A 325 -41.19 -15.86 -0.80
N THR A 326 -41.56 -16.69 0.17
CA THR A 326 -41.59 -16.27 1.59
C THR A 326 -40.20 -15.95 2.11
N MET A 327 -39.17 -16.73 1.73
CA MET A 327 -37.77 -16.44 2.05
C MET A 327 -37.28 -15.14 1.41
N ALA A 328 -37.52 -14.95 0.11
CA ALA A 328 -37.16 -13.72 -0.58
C ALA A 328 -37.87 -12.50 0.04
N HIS A 329 -39.15 -12.64 0.38
CA HIS A 329 -39.92 -11.62 1.07
C HIS A 329 -39.34 -11.29 2.45
N ARG A 330 -38.97 -12.31 3.22
CA ARG A 330 -38.33 -12.12 4.52
C ARG A 330 -36.98 -11.42 4.42
N LEU A 331 -36.17 -11.77 3.43
CA LEU A 331 -34.88 -11.09 3.17
C LEU A 331 -35.09 -9.61 2.81
N ALA A 332 -36.08 -9.30 1.98
CA ALA A 332 -36.43 -7.92 1.67
C ALA A 332 -36.92 -7.16 2.92
N LEU A 333 -37.73 -7.79 3.78
CA LEU A 333 -38.14 -7.21 5.07
C LEU A 333 -36.96 -6.98 6.01
N ALA A 334 -36.05 -7.95 6.10
CA ALA A 334 -34.86 -7.85 6.96
C ALA A 334 -33.95 -6.67 6.58
N ALA A 335 -33.90 -6.30 5.30
CA ALA A 335 -33.19 -5.11 4.85
C ALA A 335 -33.88 -3.79 5.28
N CYS A 336 -35.20 -3.82 5.50
CA CYS A 336 -36.01 -2.65 5.88
C CYS A 336 -36.15 -2.45 7.39
N GLU A 337 -35.92 -3.48 8.19
CA GLU A 337 -36.04 -3.42 9.66
C GLU A 337 -34.92 -2.56 10.28
N VAL A 338 -35.27 -1.34 10.71
CA VAL A 338 -34.32 -0.32 11.21
C VAL A 338 -33.58 -0.77 12.49
N HIS A 339 -34.21 -1.59 13.33
CA HIS A 339 -33.62 -2.09 14.57
C HIS A 339 -32.51 -3.12 14.35
N ARG A 340 -32.34 -3.63 13.12
CA ARG A 340 -31.27 -4.58 12.81
C ARG A 340 -29.93 -3.89 12.59
N PRO A 341 -28.82 -4.53 12.99
CA PRO A 341 -27.49 -4.05 12.65
C PRO A 341 -27.31 -3.87 11.14
N LEU A 342 -26.63 -2.80 10.74
CA LEU A 342 -26.38 -2.48 9.32
C LEU A 342 -25.77 -3.67 8.55
N ALA A 343 -24.83 -4.39 9.16
CA ALA A 343 -24.20 -5.57 8.55
C ALA A 343 -25.24 -6.62 8.13
N VAL A 344 -26.25 -6.89 8.96
CA VAL A 344 -27.32 -7.86 8.67
C VAL A 344 -28.23 -7.34 7.55
N ARG A 345 -28.56 -6.05 7.56
CA ARG A 345 -29.41 -5.43 6.52
C ARG A 345 -28.73 -5.48 5.14
N LEU A 346 -27.43 -5.22 5.08
CA LEU A 346 -26.62 -5.34 3.86
C LEU A 346 -26.48 -6.81 3.42
N LEU A 347 -26.26 -7.71 4.37
CA LEU A 347 -26.14 -9.14 4.11
C LEU A 347 -27.44 -9.75 3.56
N ALA A 348 -28.60 -9.28 4.03
CA ALA A 348 -29.89 -9.70 3.50
C ALA A 348 -30.06 -9.31 2.02
N LEU A 349 -29.66 -8.09 1.63
CA LEU A 349 -29.64 -7.67 0.22
C LEU A 349 -28.61 -8.46 -0.60
N HIS A 350 -27.45 -8.76 -0.01
CA HIS A 350 -26.42 -9.57 -0.66
C HIS A 350 -26.92 -10.99 -0.93
N TRP A 351 -27.56 -11.65 0.03
CA TRP A 351 -28.15 -12.98 -0.15
C TRP A 351 -29.25 -12.99 -1.22
N LEU A 352 -30.08 -11.94 -1.25
CA LEU A 352 -31.16 -11.79 -2.23
C LEU A 352 -30.63 -11.59 -3.67
N LEU A 353 -29.50 -10.90 -3.83
CA LEU A 353 -28.85 -10.71 -5.14
C LEU A 353 -27.90 -11.86 -5.54
N GLY A 354 -27.34 -12.60 -4.57
CA GLY A 354 -26.29 -13.60 -4.80
C GLY A 354 -26.81 -14.94 -5.34
N SER A 355 -28.02 -15.36 -4.97
CA SER A 355 -28.60 -16.62 -5.46
C SER A 355 -29.44 -16.39 -6.71
N GLY A 356 -29.14 -17.14 -7.79
CA GLY A 356 -29.90 -17.07 -9.04
C GLY A 356 -31.41 -17.32 -8.89
N ARG A 357 -31.82 -18.10 -7.87
CA ARG A 357 -33.25 -18.36 -7.59
C ARG A 357 -33.98 -17.15 -7.02
N PHE A 358 -33.39 -16.50 -6.00
CA PHE A 358 -33.97 -15.29 -5.42
C PHE A 358 -33.90 -14.11 -6.38
N ARG A 359 -32.87 -14.08 -7.24
CA ARG A 359 -32.66 -13.04 -8.24
C ARG A 359 -33.88 -12.84 -9.17
N ASN A 360 -34.57 -13.92 -9.51
CA ASN A 360 -35.79 -13.88 -10.34
C ASN A 360 -37.02 -13.32 -9.62
N LEU A 361 -37.01 -13.31 -8.28
CA LEU A 361 -38.11 -12.82 -7.44
C LEU A 361 -37.94 -11.34 -7.05
N VAL A 362 -36.74 -10.78 -7.21
CA VAL A 362 -36.40 -9.38 -6.89
C VAL A 362 -37.34 -8.36 -7.56
N PRO A 363 -37.74 -8.50 -8.84
CA PRO A 363 -38.67 -7.56 -9.47
C PRO A 363 -40.01 -7.44 -8.73
N GLY A 364 -40.54 -8.53 -8.18
CA GLY A 364 -41.77 -8.52 -7.38
C GLY A 364 -41.63 -7.83 -6.01
N LEU A 365 -40.40 -7.59 -5.58
CA LEU A 365 -40.05 -7.00 -4.28
C LEU A 365 -39.55 -5.56 -4.39
N ALA A 366 -39.57 -4.95 -5.58
CA ALA A 366 -39.02 -3.62 -5.86
C ALA A 366 -39.44 -2.53 -4.84
N ARG A 367 -40.71 -2.54 -4.41
CA ARG A 367 -41.25 -1.59 -3.42
C ARG A 367 -40.51 -1.57 -2.07
N TRP A 368 -39.85 -2.67 -1.70
CA TRP A 368 -39.12 -2.79 -0.44
C TRP A 368 -37.69 -2.24 -0.54
N PHE A 369 -37.16 -2.10 -1.75
CA PHE A 369 -35.84 -1.53 -1.98
C PHE A 369 -35.87 0.00 -2.08
N TYR A 370 -37.00 0.64 -1.75
CA TYR A 370 -37.03 2.09 -1.60
C TYR A 370 -36.08 2.52 -0.46
N PRO A 371 -35.10 3.41 -0.73
CA PRO A 371 -34.24 3.93 0.32
C PRO A 371 -35.04 4.87 1.23
N ALA A 372 -35.09 4.58 2.53
CA ALA A 372 -35.74 5.46 3.49
C ALA A 372 -34.85 6.68 3.79
N LEU A 373 -35.45 7.79 4.20
CA LEU A 373 -34.74 9.05 4.46
C LEU A 373 -33.55 8.87 5.44
N PHE A 374 -33.77 8.06 6.49
CA PHE A 374 -32.79 7.77 7.55
C PHE A 374 -31.94 6.51 7.30
N ASP A 375 -32.02 5.89 6.13
CA ASP A 375 -31.13 4.77 5.83
C ASP A 375 -29.67 5.27 5.71
N PRO A 376 -28.69 4.53 6.26
CA PRO A 376 -27.28 4.89 6.09
C PRO A 376 -26.88 4.79 4.62
N LEU A 377 -25.91 5.60 4.19
CA LEU A 377 -25.54 5.74 2.78
C LEU A 377 -25.19 4.40 2.11
N ALA A 378 -24.49 3.51 2.82
CA ALA A 378 -24.16 2.16 2.33
C ALA A 378 -25.41 1.33 2.02
N LEU A 379 -26.47 1.46 2.83
CA LEU A 379 -27.73 0.78 2.59
C LEU A 379 -28.52 1.42 1.44
N LYS A 380 -28.54 2.75 1.37
CA LYS A 380 -29.14 3.47 0.21
C LYS A 380 -28.48 3.03 -1.09
N ALA A 381 -27.15 2.95 -1.12
CA ALA A 381 -26.39 2.49 -2.29
C ALA A 381 -26.77 1.06 -2.71
N LYS A 382 -26.85 0.11 -1.76
CA LYS A 382 -27.23 -1.27 -2.08
C LYS A 382 -28.71 -1.42 -2.46
N LYS A 383 -29.60 -0.65 -1.86
CA LYS A 383 -31.01 -0.59 -2.25
C LYS A 383 -31.19 -0.05 -3.67
N LEU A 384 -30.46 1.01 -4.01
CA LEU A 384 -30.41 1.54 -5.37
C LEU A 384 -29.79 0.54 -6.36
N ASP A 385 -28.79 -0.24 -5.96
CA ASP A 385 -28.27 -1.33 -6.80
C ASP A 385 -29.35 -2.40 -7.06
N CYS A 386 -30.17 -2.75 -6.07
CA CYS A 386 -31.32 -3.66 -6.27
C CYS A 386 -32.34 -3.07 -7.24
N LEU A 387 -32.69 -1.78 -7.10
CA LEU A 387 -33.61 -1.10 -8.02
C LEU A 387 -33.04 -1.02 -9.44
N ALA A 388 -31.73 -0.76 -9.56
CA ALA A 388 -31.03 -0.76 -10.84
C ALA A 388 -31.03 -2.15 -11.49
N TYR A 389 -30.90 -3.21 -10.69
CA TYR A 389 -31.03 -4.57 -11.18
C TYR A 389 -32.45 -4.89 -11.68
N VAL A 390 -33.50 -4.45 -10.96
CA VAL A 390 -34.88 -4.61 -11.42
C VAL A 390 -35.12 -3.84 -12.72
N ALA A 391 -34.57 -2.63 -12.83
CA ALA A 391 -34.65 -1.81 -14.04
C ALA A 391 -34.04 -2.49 -15.26
N ALA A 392 -32.84 -3.03 -15.09
CA ALA A 392 -32.17 -3.80 -16.12
C ALA A 392 -32.97 -5.04 -16.57
N GLY A 393 -33.67 -5.71 -15.64
CA GLY A 393 -34.46 -6.91 -15.94
C GLY A 393 -35.75 -6.63 -16.71
N VAL A 394 -36.47 -5.56 -16.37
CA VAL A 394 -37.75 -5.21 -17.01
C VAL A 394 -37.56 -4.79 -18.46
N ASP A 395 -36.45 -4.11 -18.79
CA ASP A 395 -36.16 -3.71 -20.17
C ASP A 395 -35.84 -4.92 -21.07
N GLY A 396 -35.41 -6.06 -20.51
CA GLY A 396 -35.16 -7.30 -21.26
C GLY A 396 -36.41 -8.15 -21.55
N GLU A 397 -37.49 -8.01 -20.77
CA GLU A 397 -38.72 -8.79 -20.97
C GLU A 397 -39.79 -8.03 -21.75
N LYS A 398 -40.08 -8.54 -22.96
CA LYS A 398 -41.20 -8.22 -23.88
C LYS A 398 -42.08 -7.02 -23.48
N VAL A 399 -41.75 -5.88 -24.07
CA VAL A 399 -42.36 -4.54 -24.16
C VAL A 399 -43.87 -4.38 -23.86
N ALA A 400 -44.73 -5.37 -24.08
CA ALA A 400 -46.19 -5.19 -23.99
C ALA A 400 -46.75 -5.07 -22.55
N ALA A 401 -46.20 -5.80 -21.58
CA ALA A 401 -46.57 -5.67 -20.16
C ALA A 401 -45.72 -4.63 -19.42
N ALA A 402 -44.58 -4.26 -20.01
CA ALA A 402 -43.57 -3.38 -19.43
C ALA A 402 -44.04 -1.93 -19.26
N GLY A 403 -44.99 -1.42 -20.05
CA GLY A 403 -45.37 0.01 -20.01
C GLY A 403 -45.84 0.52 -18.63
N ARG A 404 -46.69 -0.25 -17.92
CA ARG A 404 -47.11 0.11 -16.54
C ARG A 404 -46.03 -0.17 -15.50
N ALA A 405 -45.25 -1.23 -15.69
CA ALA A 405 -44.19 -1.62 -14.77
C ALA A 405 -43.02 -0.61 -14.83
N SER A 406 -42.57 -0.28 -16.03
CA SER A 406 -41.56 0.75 -16.33
C SER A 406 -41.96 2.08 -15.70
N LYS A 407 -43.18 2.59 -15.93
CA LYS A 407 -43.62 3.87 -15.35
C LYS A 407 -43.63 3.87 -13.82
N ARG A 408 -43.93 2.75 -13.17
CA ARG A 408 -43.81 2.62 -11.70
C ARG A 408 -42.35 2.59 -11.26
N LEU A 409 -41.49 1.96 -12.05
CA LEU A 409 -40.08 1.80 -11.74
C LEU A 409 -39.28 3.09 -11.96
N THR A 410 -39.61 3.87 -12.99
CA THR A 410 -39.06 5.22 -13.18
C THR A 410 -39.40 6.10 -11.98
N GLY A 411 -40.65 6.05 -11.49
CA GLY A 411 -41.04 6.76 -10.27
C GLY A 411 -40.27 6.29 -9.03
N LEU A 412 -40.07 4.98 -8.84
CA LEU A 412 -39.26 4.45 -7.74
C LEU A 412 -37.79 4.89 -7.81
N LEU A 413 -37.24 5.01 -9.02
CA LEU A 413 -35.88 5.49 -9.21
C LEU A 413 -35.77 6.99 -8.93
N ASP A 414 -36.73 7.79 -9.41
CA ASP A 414 -36.79 9.24 -9.15
C ASP A 414 -36.89 9.51 -7.64
N ASP A 415 -37.86 8.88 -6.98
CA ASP A 415 -38.03 9.00 -5.53
C ASP A 415 -36.79 8.49 -4.78
N GLY A 416 -36.11 7.47 -5.33
CA GLY A 416 -34.88 6.92 -4.79
C GLY A 416 -33.69 7.88 -4.93
N LEU A 417 -33.58 8.60 -6.04
CA LEU A 417 -32.56 9.63 -6.26
C LEU A 417 -32.78 10.83 -5.34
N VAL A 418 -34.04 11.24 -5.12
CA VAL A 418 -34.42 12.28 -4.17
C VAL A 418 -33.97 11.94 -2.74
N SER A 419 -34.01 10.65 -2.37
CA SER A 419 -33.57 10.18 -1.04
C SER A 419 -32.05 10.33 -0.79
N VAL A 420 -31.25 10.37 -1.86
CA VAL A 420 -29.79 10.54 -1.80
C VAL A 420 -29.41 12.00 -1.98
N SER A 421 -30.15 12.75 -2.81
CA SER A 421 -29.87 14.16 -3.06
C SER A 421 -30.36 15.10 -1.95
N ALA A 422 -30.92 14.60 -0.83
CA ALA A 422 -31.36 15.42 0.31
C ALA A 422 -32.25 16.62 -0.09
N PHE A 423 -33.11 16.44 -1.11
CA PHE A 423 -33.92 17.50 -1.75
C PHE A 423 -33.13 18.63 -2.44
N ARG A 424 -31.79 18.62 -2.36
CA ARG A 424 -30.89 19.56 -3.05
C ARG A 424 -29.56 18.88 -3.34
N TRP A 425 -29.22 18.78 -4.61
CA TRP A 425 -27.97 18.17 -5.04
C TRP A 425 -26.74 18.76 -4.34
N LEU A 426 -25.95 17.87 -3.76
CA LEU A 426 -24.73 18.19 -3.05
C LEU A 426 -23.58 18.43 -4.05
N PRO A 427 -22.50 19.10 -3.63
CA PRO A 427 -21.33 19.36 -4.49
C PRO A 427 -20.73 18.10 -5.11
N ALA A 428 -19.94 18.26 -6.17
CA ALA A 428 -19.35 17.17 -6.95
C ALA A 428 -18.52 16.17 -6.12
N TRP A 429 -17.87 16.61 -5.05
CA TRP A 429 -17.07 15.77 -4.15
C TRP A 429 -17.89 15.02 -3.09
N SER A 430 -19.20 15.24 -3.05
CA SER A 430 -20.09 14.57 -2.09
C SER A 430 -20.24 13.08 -2.41
N THR A 431 -20.11 12.25 -1.38
CA THR A 431 -20.28 10.80 -1.51
C THR A 431 -21.67 10.40 -1.96
N GLU A 432 -22.67 11.17 -1.55
CA GLU A 432 -24.08 11.03 -1.90
C GLU A 432 -24.29 11.25 -3.39
N THR A 433 -23.74 12.33 -3.93
CA THR A 433 -23.73 12.59 -5.38
C THR A 433 -23.05 11.43 -6.12
N GLY A 434 -21.92 10.93 -5.59
CA GLY A 434 -21.25 9.74 -6.11
C GLY A 434 -22.13 8.47 -6.12
N VAL A 435 -22.89 8.22 -5.05
CA VAL A 435 -23.82 7.08 -4.97
C VAL A 435 -24.97 7.21 -5.98
N ALA A 436 -25.52 8.41 -6.16
CA ALA A 436 -26.57 8.67 -7.13
C ALA A 436 -26.08 8.42 -8.57
N PHE A 437 -24.94 8.99 -8.96
CA PHE A 437 -24.35 8.76 -10.29
C PHE A 437 -23.91 7.30 -10.50
N ARG A 438 -23.47 6.61 -9.44
CA ARG A 438 -23.21 5.17 -9.49
C ARG A 438 -24.50 4.37 -9.74
N ALA A 439 -25.60 4.73 -9.10
CA ALA A 439 -26.90 4.08 -9.34
C ALA A 439 -27.37 4.29 -10.78
N LEU A 440 -27.28 5.52 -11.30
CA LEU A 440 -27.57 5.85 -12.69
C LEU A 440 -26.70 5.02 -13.66
N HIS A 441 -25.40 4.93 -13.38
CA HIS A 441 -24.48 4.12 -14.16
C HIS A 441 -24.84 2.63 -14.11
N SER A 442 -25.20 2.11 -12.93
CA SER A 442 -25.62 0.71 -12.74
C SER A 442 -26.90 0.38 -13.53
N VAL A 443 -27.85 1.32 -13.67
CA VAL A 443 -29.05 1.12 -14.50
C VAL A 443 -28.66 0.99 -15.98
N LEU A 444 -27.82 1.90 -16.48
CA LEU A 444 -27.38 1.90 -17.89
C LEU A 444 -26.54 0.67 -18.26
N VAL A 445 -25.58 0.31 -17.41
CA VAL A 445 -24.70 -0.85 -17.65
C VAL A 445 -25.41 -2.16 -17.35
N GLY A 446 -26.27 -2.20 -16.32
CA GLY A 446 -27.01 -3.40 -15.95
C GLY A 446 -27.94 -3.88 -17.05
N ALA A 447 -28.51 -2.95 -17.82
CA ALA A 447 -29.34 -3.25 -18.97
C ALA A 447 -28.56 -3.89 -20.13
N SER A 448 -27.25 -3.61 -20.24
CA SER A 448 -26.34 -4.17 -21.24
C SER A 448 -25.04 -4.68 -20.59
N PRO A 449 -25.09 -5.79 -19.83
CA PRO A 449 -23.92 -6.30 -19.14
C PRO A 449 -22.83 -6.69 -20.15
N HIS A 450 -21.57 -6.56 -19.75
CA HIS A 450 -20.45 -7.06 -20.51
C HIS A 450 -20.63 -8.56 -20.76
N ARG A 451 -20.90 -8.95 -22.00
CA ARG A 451 -20.78 -10.35 -22.40
C ARG A 451 -19.30 -10.67 -22.49
N THR A 452 -18.89 -11.75 -21.84
CA THR A 452 -17.52 -12.27 -21.88
C THR A 452 -17.11 -12.67 -23.29
N ASP A 453 -18.08 -13.02 -24.12
CA ASP A 453 -17.85 -13.41 -25.50
C ASP A 453 -18.00 -12.17 -26.37
N GLY A 454 -16.94 -11.80 -27.10
CA GLY A 454 -16.80 -10.58 -27.91
C GLY A 454 -17.81 -10.39 -29.05
N THR A 455 -18.93 -11.10 -29.03
CA THR A 455 -20.08 -10.92 -29.89
C THR A 455 -20.77 -9.60 -29.52
N ARG A 456 -20.83 -8.66 -30.48
CA ARG A 456 -21.44 -7.33 -30.35
C ARG A 456 -22.76 -7.38 -29.57
N CYS A 457 -22.95 -6.46 -28.62
CA CYS A 457 -24.14 -6.34 -27.78
C CYS A 457 -25.43 -6.25 -28.62
N SER A 458 -26.12 -7.37 -28.79
CA SER A 458 -27.42 -7.45 -29.50
C SER A 458 -28.52 -6.60 -28.85
N GLY A 459 -28.37 -6.16 -27.59
CA GLY A 459 -29.38 -5.41 -26.85
C GLY A 459 -29.31 -3.88 -27.00
N ALA A 460 -28.31 -3.31 -27.68
CA ALA A 460 -28.16 -1.86 -27.77
C ALA A 460 -29.36 -1.18 -28.46
N GLY A 461 -29.93 -1.81 -29.50
CA GLY A 461 -31.08 -1.28 -30.24
C GLY A 461 -32.38 -1.25 -29.42
N GLU A 462 -32.62 -2.27 -28.59
CA GLU A 462 -33.82 -2.36 -27.74
C GLU A 462 -33.76 -1.33 -26.61
N LEU A 463 -32.58 -1.11 -26.02
CA LEU A 463 -32.38 -0.13 -24.96
C LEU A 463 -32.42 1.31 -25.43
N LEU A 464 -31.97 1.59 -26.66
CA LEU A 464 -32.09 2.91 -27.26
C LEU A 464 -33.53 3.40 -27.33
N ASN A 465 -34.50 2.49 -27.38
CA ASN A 465 -35.93 2.80 -27.39
C ASN A 465 -36.59 2.64 -26.01
N SER A 466 -35.84 2.30 -24.96
CA SER A 466 -36.41 2.10 -23.64
C SER A 466 -36.85 3.43 -23.04
N THR A 467 -38.05 3.43 -22.45
CA THR A 467 -38.61 4.57 -21.72
C THR A 467 -37.71 5.00 -20.56
N MET A 468 -37.00 4.05 -19.94
CA MET A 468 -36.08 4.32 -18.84
C MET A 468 -34.86 5.10 -19.31
N PHE A 469 -34.27 4.71 -20.44
CA PHE A 469 -33.10 5.41 -20.98
C PHE A 469 -33.45 6.88 -21.31
N HIS A 470 -34.56 7.12 -22.01
CA HIS A 470 -35.03 8.49 -22.31
C HIS A 470 -35.30 9.30 -21.04
N HIS A 471 -35.89 8.68 -20.02
CA HIS A 471 -36.13 9.32 -18.73
C HIS A 471 -34.81 9.71 -18.04
N LEU A 472 -33.83 8.80 -18.00
CA LEU A 472 -32.49 9.10 -17.45
C LEU A 472 -31.78 10.24 -18.18
N GLN A 473 -31.91 10.29 -19.50
CA GLN A 473 -31.37 11.39 -20.29
C GLN A 473 -32.05 12.72 -19.95
N ALA A 474 -33.37 12.72 -19.77
CA ALA A 474 -34.11 13.91 -19.35
C ALA A 474 -33.66 14.39 -17.96
N ILE A 475 -33.53 13.49 -16.98
CA ILE A 475 -33.02 13.82 -15.63
C ILE A 475 -31.61 14.43 -15.73
N LEU A 476 -30.70 13.85 -16.52
CA LEU A 476 -29.33 14.37 -16.66
C LEU A 476 -29.30 15.78 -17.28
N VAL A 477 -30.17 16.03 -18.25
CA VAL A 477 -30.31 17.36 -18.88
C VAL A 477 -30.90 18.37 -17.89
N ASP A 478 -31.95 18.00 -17.17
CA ASP A 478 -32.59 18.85 -16.17
C ASP A 478 -31.59 19.17 -15.04
N MET A 479 -30.89 18.16 -14.51
CA MET A 479 -29.83 18.34 -13.50
C MET A 479 -28.70 19.25 -13.98
N ALA A 480 -28.24 19.08 -15.23
CA ALA A 480 -27.21 19.94 -15.80
C ALA A 480 -27.70 21.40 -15.89
N SER A 481 -28.97 21.61 -16.27
CA SER A 481 -29.53 22.95 -16.41
C SER A 481 -29.82 23.66 -15.09
N GLU A 482 -30.25 22.92 -14.06
CA GLU A 482 -30.59 23.48 -12.73
C GLU A 482 -29.35 23.67 -11.84
N HIS A 483 -28.34 22.81 -11.97
CA HIS A 483 -27.19 22.77 -11.07
C HIS A 483 -25.86 22.73 -11.81
N GLN A 484 -25.31 23.92 -12.09
CA GLN A 484 -24.01 24.10 -12.75
C GLN A 484 -22.86 23.33 -12.08
N GLY A 485 -22.89 23.14 -10.76
CA GLY A 485 -21.87 22.39 -10.01
C GLY A 485 -21.81 20.89 -10.32
N LEU A 486 -22.87 20.31 -10.90
CA LEU A 486 -22.90 18.90 -11.31
C LEU A 486 -22.37 18.67 -12.72
N VAL A 487 -22.17 19.73 -13.51
CA VAL A 487 -21.76 19.64 -14.91
C VAL A 487 -20.44 18.88 -15.10
N PRO A 488 -19.39 19.07 -14.26
CA PRO A 488 -18.18 18.25 -14.33
C PRO A 488 -18.45 16.77 -14.02
N VAL A 489 -19.33 16.47 -13.07
CA VAL A 489 -19.70 15.09 -12.70
C VAL A 489 -20.44 14.41 -13.86
N ILE A 490 -21.32 15.14 -14.55
CA ILE A 490 -22.02 14.66 -15.74
C ILE A 490 -21.02 14.42 -16.88
N ALA A 491 -20.03 15.29 -17.06
CA ALA A 491 -18.95 15.09 -18.03
C ALA A 491 -18.09 13.86 -17.69
N ASP A 492 -17.77 13.63 -16.42
CA ASP A 492 -17.04 12.42 -16.01
C ASP A 492 -17.88 11.15 -16.16
N PHE A 493 -19.18 11.24 -15.89
CA PHE A 493 -20.14 10.18 -16.12
C PHE A 493 -20.22 9.81 -17.62
N THR A 494 -20.30 10.80 -18.51
CA THR A 494 -20.30 10.57 -19.96
C THR A 494 -18.95 10.00 -20.42
N ASN A 495 -17.83 10.49 -19.87
CA ASN A 495 -16.49 9.96 -20.17
C ASN A 495 -16.36 8.49 -19.79
N ARG A 496 -16.89 8.06 -18.63
CA ARG A 496 -16.88 6.64 -18.23
C ARG A 496 -17.64 5.75 -19.21
N LEU A 497 -18.78 6.23 -19.73
CA LEU A 497 -19.54 5.51 -20.75
C LEU A 497 -18.80 5.45 -22.09
N LEU A 498 -18.16 6.55 -22.50
CA LEU A 498 -17.39 6.64 -23.76
C LEU A 498 -16.09 5.83 -23.73
N ALA A 499 -15.44 5.72 -22.57
CA ALA A 499 -14.22 4.93 -22.39
C ALA A 499 -14.46 3.42 -22.52
N CYS A 500 -15.70 2.98 -22.36
CA CYS A 500 -16.07 1.58 -22.43
C CYS A 500 -16.60 1.22 -23.83
N ASN A 501 -15.91 0.32 -24.56
CA ASN A 501 -16.29 -0.06 -25.92
C ASN A 501 -17.72 -0.61 -26.04
N SER A 502 -18.21 -1.35 -25.03
CA SER A 502 -19.57 -1.90 -25.02
C SER A 502 -20.66 -0.87 -24.72
N HIS A 503 -20.32 0.24 -24.05
CA HIS A 503 -21.27 1.28 -23.62
C HIS A 503 -21.07 2.62 -24.33
N ARG A 504 -20.09 2.71 -25.24
CA ARG A 504 -19.79 3.90 -26.03
C ARG A 504 -21.02 4.47 -26.72
N TRP A 505 -21.89 3.61 -27.26
CA TRP A 505 -23.16 4.01 -27.89
C TRP A 505 -24.09 4.78 -26.94
N ALA A 506 -24.12 4.43 -25.65
CA ALA A 506 -24.93 5.13 -24.65
C ALA A 506 -24.33 6.51 -24.33
N GLY A 507 -23.00 6.59 -24.22
CA GLY A 507 -22.29 7.86 -24.08
C GLY A 507 -22.50 8.79 -25.28
N GLU A 508 -22.40 8.26 -26.51
CA GLU A 508 -22.64 9.02 -27.74
C GLU A 508 -24.08 9.51 -27.85
N ARG A 509 -25.06 8.65 -27.49
CA ARG A 509 -26.47 9.04 -27.49
C ARG A 509 -26.78 10.07 -26.41
N LEU A 510 -26.15 9.97 -25.23
CA LEU A 510 -26.25 10.98 -24.18
C LEU A 510 -25.66 12.33 -24.62
N LEU A 511 -24.50 12.33 -25.29
CA LEU A 511 -23.93 13.56 -25.86
C LEU A 511 -24.85 14.18 -26.92
N ARG A 512 -25.48 13.36 -27.77
CA ARG A 512 -26.49 13.84 -28.73
C ARG A 512 -27.69 14.47 -28.02
N THR A 513 -28.18 13.85 -26.95
CA THR A 513 -29.29 14.42 -26.19
C THR A 513 -28.88 15.73 -25.50
N LEU A 514 -27.66 15.83 -24.96
CA LEU A 514 -27.13 17.09 -24.42
C LEU A 514 -27.02 18.17 -25.52
N ASP A 515 -26.60 17.82 -26.73
CA ASP A 515 -26.61 18.75 -27.88
C ASP A 515 -28.04 19.22 -28.23
N GLU A 516 -29.00 18.29 -28.31
CA GLU A 516 -30.37 18.56 -28.73
C GLU A 516 -31.20 19.33 -27.69
N SER A 517 -31.07 19.00 -26.40
CA SER A 517 -31.98 19.49 -25.35
C SER A 517 -31.33 20.40 -24.30
N LEU A 518 -30.02 20.25 -24.03
CA LEU A 518 -29.33 21.13 -23.08
C LEU A 518 -28.89 22.43 -23.76
N LEU A 519 -28.23 22.37 -24.92
CA LEU A 519 -27.67 23.57 -25.57
C LEU A 519 -28.71 24.69 -25.79
N PRO A 520 -29.95 24.43 -26.26
CA PRO A 520 -30.95 25.48 -26.45
C PRO A 520 -31.42 26.15 -25.15
N ARG A 521 -31.20 25.51 -23.99
CA ARG A 521 -31.59 26.05 -22.67
C ARG A 521 -30.52 26.96 -22.07
N LEU A 522 -29.30 26.98 -22.62
CA LEU A 522 -28.18 27.74 -22.06
C LEU A 522 -28.20 29.19 -22.53
N GLN A 523 -28.05 30.13 -21.59
CA GLN A 523 -27.95 31.56 -21.91
C GLN A 523 -26.47 31.97 -22.08
N PRO A 524 -26.12 32.75 -23.13
CA PRO A 524 -24.76 33.24 -23.33
C PRO A 524 -24.28 34.20 -22.20
N GLY A 525 -23.19 33.84 -21.52
CA GLY A 525 -22.59 34.65 -20.45
C GLY A 525 -21.43 33.95 -19.73
N TYR A 526 -20.88 34.60 -18.70
CA TYR A 526 -19.69 34.07 -18.01
C TYR A 526 -19.93 32.72 -17.31
N GLN A 527 -21.17 32.38 -16.95
CA GLN A 527 -21.51 31.08 -16.33
C GLN A 527 -21.40 29.91 -17.30
N LEU A 528 -21.38 30.17 -18.62
CA LEU A 528 -21.27 29.14 -19.66
C LEU A 528 -19.95 28.36 -19.58
N ALA A 529 -18.91 28.93 -18.95
CA ALA A 529 -17.62 28.27 -18.74
C ALA A 529 -17.72 26.93 -17.98
N SER A 530 -18.74 26.77 -17.12
CA SER A 530 -18.98 25.50 -16.40
C SER A 530 -19.30 24.33 -17.34
N TYR A 531 -19.83 24.59 -18.53
CA TYR A 531 -20.21 23.60 -19.54
C TYR A 531 -19.12 23.29 -20.57
N TYR A 532 -17.98 23.99 -20.54
CA TYR A 532 -16.87 23.75 -21.47
C TYR A 532 -16.34 22.30 -21.46
N PRO A 533 -16.27 21.58 -20.31
CA PRO A 533 -15.92 20.16 -20.32
C PRO A 533 -16.88 19.32 -21.18
N ILE A 534 -18.18 19.63 -21.17
CA ILE A 534 -19.16 18.96 -22.03
C ILE A 534 -18.98 19.38 -23.49
N PHE A 535 -18.75 20.66 -23.76
CA PHE A 535 -18.58 21.16 -25.14
C PHE A 535 -17.35 20.57 -25.82
N VAL A 536 -16.24 20.44 -25.11
CA VAL A 536 -15.05 19.75 -25.62
C VAL A 536 -15.39 18.30 -25.98
N LYS A 537 -16.23 17.61 -25.20
CA LYS A 537 -16.64 16.23 -25.50
C LYS A 537 -17.63 16.12 -26.65
N ILE A 538 -18.53 17.07 -26.81
CA ILE A 538 -19.37 17.18 -28.02
C ILE A 538 -18.47 17.41 -29.25
N ALA A 539 -17.48 18.29 -29.15
CA ALA A 539 -16.53 18.59 -30.22
C ALA A 539 -15.54 17.46 -30.56
N GLN A 540 -15.28 16.53 -29.62
CA GLN A 540 -14.47 15.33 -29.87
C GLN A 540 -15.26 14.22 -30.58
N ASN A 541 -16.60 14.28 -30.55
CA ASN A 541 -17.44 13.18 -31.00
C ASN A 541 -17.92 13.38 -32.44
N GLU A 542 -17.37 12.58 -33.36
CA GLU A 542 -17.68 12.62 -34.79
C GLU A 542 -19.18 12.40 -35.12
N THR A 543 -19.93 11.73 -34.24
CA THR A 543 -21.34 11.35 -34.47
C THR A 543 -22.34 12.44 -34.11
N VAL A 544 -21.92 13.47 -33.38
CA VAL A 544 -22.79 14.56 -32.92
C VAL A 544 -22.70 15.75 -33.88
N PRO A 545 -23.83 16.29 -34.39
CA PRO A 545 -23.82 17.48 -35.22
C PRO A 545 -23.26 18.70 -34.46
N GLN A 546 -22.31 19.42 -35.04
CA GLN A 546 -21.63 20.53 -34.35
C GLN A 546 -22.31 21.90 -34.54
N LEU A 547 -23.35 21.99 -35.40
CA LEU A 547 -23.95 23.26 -35.80
C LEU A 547 -24.47 24.08 -34.60
N ARG A 548 -25.25 23.45 -33.71
CA ARG A 548 -25.84 24.11 -32.53
C ARG A 548 -24.77 24.61 -31.56
N LEU A 549 -23.73 23.80 -31.35
CA LEU A 549 -22.61 24.18 -30.50
C LEU A 549 -21.86 25.38 -31.09
N ILE A 550 -21.61 25.40 -32.41
CA ILE A 550 -20.95 26.53 -33.07
C ILE A 550 -21.80 27.80 -32.99
N GLU A 551 -23.12 27.71 -33.19
CA GLU A 551 -24.04 28.84 -33.04
C GLU A 551 -23.99 29.41 -31.61
N LEU A 552 -24.08 28.55 -30.59
CA LEU A 552 -23.99 28.96 -29.18
C LEU A 552 -22.63 29.60 -28.85
N LEU A 553 -21.53 29.04 -29.36
CA LEU A 553 -20.19 29.62 -29.16
C LEU A 553 -20.02 30.96 -29.89
N THR A 554 -20.69 31.13 -31.02
CA THR A 554 -20.71 32.41 -31.76
C THR A 554 -21.45 33.48 -30.96
N GLU A 555 -22.64 33.15 -30.44
CA GLU A 555 -23.38 34.04 -29.54
C GLU A 555 -22.59 34.35 -28.25
N GLN A 556 -21.86 33.36 -27.72
CA GLN A 556 -20.98 33.56 -26.57
C GLN A 556 -19.86 34.55 -26.88
N MET A 557 -19.18 34.43 -28.02
CA MET A 557 -18.11 35.38 -28.39
C MET A 557 -18.65 36.81 -28.51
N VAL A 558 -19.83 37.00 -29.12
CA VAL A 558 -20.50 38.31 -29.20
C VAL A 558 -20.85 38.83 -27.80
N SER A 559 -21.33 37.96 -26.90
CA SER A 559 -21.65 38.30 -25.51
C SER A 559 -20.40 38.72 -24.72
N LEU A 560 -19.28 38.00 -24.90
CA LEU A 560 -18.00 38.30 -24.25
C LEU A 560 -17.42 39.64 -24.71
N THR A 561 -17.49 39.93 -26.01
CA THR A 561 -17.06 41.22 -26.56
C THR A 561 -17.89 42.37 -26.00
N LYS A 562 -19.22 42.22 -25.92
CA LYS A 562 -20.12 43.27 -25.38
C LYS A 562 -19.94 43.50 -23.89
N LYS A 563 -19.63 42.46 -23.12
CA LYS A 563 -19.45 42.52 -21.65
C LYS A 563 -18.01 42.80 -21.25
N HIS A 564 -17.11 43.03 -22.21
CA HIS A 564 -15.71 43.30 -21.93
C HIS A 564 -15.57 44.70 -21.31
N GLY A 565 -15.06 44.72 -20.08
CA GLY A 565 -14.68 45.92 -19.34
C GLY A 565 -13.45 45.65 -18.47
N PRO A 566 -12.86 46.70 -17.84
CA PRO A 566 -11.55 46.64 -17.19
C PRO A 566 -11.44 45.55 -16.10
N ASP A 567 -12.51 45.31 -15.33
CA ASP A 567 -12.50 44.28 -14.28
C ASP A 567 -12.72 42.85 -14.80
N THR A 568 -13.13 42.71 -16.07
CA THR A 568 -13.52 41.43 -16.68
C THR A 568 -12.53 40.93 -17.74
N GLU A 569 -11.46 41.67 -18.01
CA GLU A 569 -10.50 41.38 -19.09
C GLU A 569 -9.99 39.93 -19.04
N LEU A 570 -9.48 39.48 -17.88
CA LEU A 570 -8.99 38.11 -17.68
C LEU A 570 -10.08 37.04 -17.85
N LYS A 571 -11.32 37.34 -17.45
CA LYS A 571 -12.46 36.41 -17.61
C LYS A 571 -12.91 36.33 -19.07
N SER A 572 -12.95 37.44 -19.79
CA SER A 572 -13.24 37.48 -21.22
C SER A 572 -12.17 36.73 -22.00
N TRP A 573 -10.89 37.05 -21.76
CA TRP A 573 -9.74 36.40 -22.40
C TRP A 573 -9.74 34.89 -22.19
N SER A 574 -9.83 34.43 -20.93
CA SER A 574 -9.81 32.98 -20.63
C SER A 574 -10.98 32.23 -21.27
N GLN A 575 -12.18 32.82 -21.32
CA GLN A 575 -13.33 32.21 -22.00
C GLN A 575 -13.15 32.24 -23.53
N GLY A 576 -12.69 33.34 -24.11
CA GLY A 576 -12.41 33.44 -25.54
C GLY A 576 -11.35 32.42 -25.98
N SER A 577 -10.26 32.30 -25.23
CA SER A 577 -9.20 31.30 -25.47
C SER A 577 -9.73 29.87 -25.38
N LYS A 578 -10.59 29.56 -24.39
CA LYS A 578 -11.27 28.25 -24.29
C LYS A 578 -12.18 27.96 -25.48
N VAL A 579 -12.95 28.94 -25.97
CA VAL A 579 -13.80 28.77 -27.16
C VAL A 579 -12.94 28.49 -28.41
N VAL A 580 -11.85 29.22 -28.62
CA VAL A 580 -10.90 28.94 -29.72
C VAL A 580 -10.26 27.56 -29.54
N GLY A 581 -9.97 27.15 -28.31
CA GLY A 581 -9.54 25.78 -27.98
C GLY A 581 -10.56 24.71 -28.41
N ILE A 582 -11.85 24.94 -28.17
CA ILE A 582 -12.93 24.05 -28.65
C ILE A 582 -12.97 24.02 -30.19
N CYS A 583 -12.77 25.15 -30.87
CA CYS A 583 -12.66 25.19 -32.32
C CYS A 583 -11.50 24.33 -32.84
N ARG A 584 -10.33 24.34 -32.17
CA ARG A 584 -9.20 23.45 -32.52
C ARG A 584 -9.57 21.98 -32.36
N VAL A 585 -10.26 21.62 -31.28
CA VAL A 585 -10.77 20.25 -31.07
C VAL A 585 -11.71 19.84 -32.21
N MET A 586 -12.61 20.72 -32.64
CA MET A 586 -13.50 20.45 -33.79
C MET A 586 -12.73 20.21 -35.09
N LEU A 587 -11.71 21.03 -35.38
CA LEU A 587 -10.85 20.88 -36.57
C LEU A 587 -10.12 19.53 -36.59
N LYS A 588 -9.77 19.01 -35.41
CA LYS A 588 -9.05 17.74 -35.25
C LYS A 588 -9.95 16.52 -35.49
N HIS A 589 -11.18 16.52 -34.97
CA HIS A 589 -12.03 15.33 -35.00
C HIS A 589 -13.02 15.31 -36.17
N HIS A 590 -13.52 16.46 -36.60
CA HIS A 590 -14.55 16.50 -37.64
C HIS A 590 -13.98 16.64 -39.05
N HIS A 591 -14.79 16.25 -40.03
CA HIS A 591 -14.51 16.49 -41.44
C HIS A 591 -14.68 17.98 -41.74
N SER A 592 -13.62 18.63 -42.24
CA SER A 592 -13.60 20.08 -42.49
C SER A 592 -14.79 20.57 -43.33
N SER A 593 -15.25 19.77 -44.30
CA SER A 593 -16.43 20.09 -45.13
C SER A 593 -17.71 20.34 -44.34
N HIS A 594 -17.96 19.63 -43.23
CA HIS A 594 -19.19 19.73 -42.46
C HIS A 594 -19.22 20.96 -41.55
N ILE A 595 -18.05 21.41 -41.10
CA ILE A 595 -17.90 22.52 -40.14
C ILE A 595 -17.42 23.81 -40.82
N PHE A 596 -17.01 23.77 -42.09
CA PHE A 596 -16.33 24.87 -42.78
C PHE A 596 -17.08 26.20 -42.66
N LEU A 597 -18.34 26.25 -43.10
CA LEU A 597 -19.11 27.49 -43.13
C LEU A 597 -19.44 28.00 -41.71
N PRO A 598 -20.03 27.22 -40.79
CA PRO A 598 -20.32 27.71 -39.45
C PRO A 598 -19.05 28.10 -38.66
N LEU A 599 -17.98 27.31 -38.76
CA LEU A 599 -16.76 27.55 -38.01
C LEU A 599 -15.97 28.75 -38.55
N SER A 600 -15.94 28.94 -39.88
CA SER A 600 -15.32 30.13 -40.48
C SER A 600 -16.03 31.41 -40.04
N HIS A 601 -17.37 31.41 -39.99
CA HIS A 601 -18.14 32.56 -39.50
C HIS A 601 -17.79 32.89 -38.04
N LEU A 602 -17.75 31.89 -37.15
CA LEU A 602 -17.33 32.08 -35.76
C LEU A 602 -15.93 32.69 -35.68
N LEU A 603 -14.96 32.11 -36.41
CA LEU A 603 -13.57 32.55 -36.36
C LEU A 603 -13.40 33.97 -36.91
N VAL A 604 -14.05 34.31 -38.03
CA VAL A 604 -14.03 35.68 -38.60
C VAL A 604 -14.62 36.69 -37.61
N LEU A 605 -15.79 36.39 -37.02
CA LEU A 605 -16.39 37.24 -35.99
C LEU A 605 -15.46 37.44 -34.79
N THR A 606 -14.75 36.39 -34.39
CA THR A 606 -13.75 36.47 -33.31
C THR A 606 -12.61 37.40 -33.69
N ILE A 607 -12.10 37.30 -34.92
CA ILE A 607 -10.99 38.11 -35.44
C ILE A 607 -11.35 39.60 -35.52
N GLU A 608 -12.57 39.91 -35.95
CA GLU A 608 -13.02 41.30 -36.17
C GLU A 608 -13.42 42.00 -34.87
N SER A 609 -14.10 41.28 -33.97
CA SER A 609 -14.77 41.91 -32.82
C SER A 609 -14.09 41.70 -31.47
N PHE A 610 -13.30 40.64 -31.30
CA PHE A 610 -12.77 40.31 -29.97
C PHE A 610 -11.64 41.29 -29.56
N PRO A 611 -11.65 41.83 -28.32
CA PRO A 611 -10.72 42.89 -27.92
C PRO A 611 -9.27 42.41 -27.82
N ASP A 612 -9.08 41.23 -27.24
CA ASP A 612 -7.76 40.66 -27.02
C ASP A 612 -7.05 40.28 -28.33
N LEU A 613 -5.74 40.56 -28.41
CA LEU A 613 -4.94 40.29 -29.61
C LEU A 613 -4.60 38.80 -29.75
N GLU A 614 -4.28 38.12 -28.65
CA GLU A 614 -3.85 36.72 -28.66
C GLU A 614 -4.98 35.78 -29.11
N VAL A 615 -6.19 35.98 -28.58
CA VAL A 615 -7.39 35.23 -29.00
C VAL A 615 -7.69 35.47 -30.48
N ARG A 616 -7.53 36.71 -30.97
CA ARG A 616 -7.70 37.04 -32.39
C ARG A 616 -6.65 36.35 -33.26
N ASP A 617 -5.39 36.38 -32.86
CA ASP A 617 -4.28 35.75 -33.59
C ASP A 617 -4.49 34.24 -33.68
N HIS A 618 -4.84 33.60 -32.56
CA HIS A 618 -5.20 32.20 -32.52
C HIS A 618 -6.41 31.86 -33.41
N ALA A 619 -7.43 32.72 -33.46
CA ALA A 619 -8.56 32.55 -34.37
C ALA A 619 -8.13 32.69 -35.85
N ARG A 620 -7.24 33.63 -36.19
CA ARG A 620 -6.68 33.77 -37.56
C ARG A 620 -5.93 32.52 -37.97
N ILE A 621 -5.11 31.97 -37.08
CA ILE A 621 -4.36 30.73 -37.34
C ILE A 621 -5.32 29.57 -37.59
N CYS A 622 -6.36 29.42 -36.76
CA CYS A 622 -7.40 28.41 -36.96
C CYS A 622 -8.13 28.57 -38.30
N LEU A 623 -8.47 29.81 -38.69
CA LEU A 623 -9.13 30.10 -39.95
C LEU A 623 -8.23 29.80 -41.15
N ARG A 624 -6.93 30.13 -41.05
CA ARG A 624 -5.94 29.83 -42.10
C ARG A 624 -5.74 28.33 -42.26
N MET A 625 -5.67 27.59 -41.15
CA MET A 625 -5.62 26.13 -41.18
C MET A 625 -6.86 25.52 -41.83
N LEU A 626 -8.06 25.99 -41.45
CA LEU A 626 -9.33 25.50 -42.01
C LEU A 626 -9.47 25.77 -43.51
N SER A 627 -8.96 26.91 -44.00
CA SER A 627 -9.09 27.34 -45.40
C SER A 627 -7.99 26.82 -46.33
N CYS A 628 -6.76 26.64 -45.83
CA CYS A 628 -5.60 26.34 -46.67
C CYS A 628 -5.10 24.90 -46.57
N VAL A 629 -5.46 24.15 -45.52
CA VAL A 629 -4.96 22.79 -45.32
C VAL A 629 -6.06 21.77 -45.68
N PRO A 630 -5.79 20.81 -46.59
CA PRO A 630 -6.72 19.73 -46.89
C PRO A 630 -7.08 18.93 -45.63
N GLY A 631 -8.37 18.66 -45.40
CA GLY A 631 -8.86 18.15 -44.10
C GLY A 631 -8.16 16.90 -43.57
N LYS A 632 -7.75 15.96 -44.43
CA LYS A 632 -6.94 14.79 -44.01
C LYS A 632 -5.57 15.20 -43.48
N LYS A 633 -4.88 16.11 -44.18
CA LYS A 633 -3.56 16.65 -43.79
C LYS A 633 -3.68 17.50 -42.52
N LEU A 634 -4.77 18.26 -42.39
CA LEU A 634 -5.05 19.06 -41.20
C LEU A 634 -5.15 18.19 -39.94
N ARG A 635 -5.94 17.11 -40.00
CA ARG A 635 -6.05 16.18 -38.87
C ARG A 635 -4.74 15.50 -38.53
N HIS A 636 -3.93 15.16 -39.55
CA HIS A 636 -2.60 14.62 -39.34
C HIS A 636 -1.72 15.63 -38.59
N ILE A 637 -1.59 16.87 -39.10
CA ILE A 637 -0.79 17.95 -38.47
C ILE A 637 -1.22 18.18 -37.01
N MET A 638 -2.53 18.24 -36.75
CA MET A 638 -3.05 18.43 -35.38
C MET A 638 -2.88 17.19 -34.48
N GLY A 639 -2.67 16.00 -35.06
CA GLY A 639 -2.40 14.76 -34.34
C GLY A 639 -0.92 14.50 -34.05
N VAL A 640 0.01 15.10 -34.80
CA VAL A 640 1.47 14.87 -34.64
C VAL A 640 1.97 15.22 -33.24
N GLY A 641 1.34 16.18 -32.55
CA GLY A 641 1.69 16.51 -31.15
C GLY A 641 1.20 15.51 -30.09
N GLU A 642 0.49 14.44 -30.46
CA GLU A 642 -0.09 13.45 -29.53
C GLU A 642 0.37 12.01 -29.83
N GLN A 643 1.66 11.80 -30.08
CA GLN A 643 2.25 10.47 -29.88
C GLN A 643 2.20 10.13 -28.37
N PRO A 644 1.86 8.89 -27.98
CA PRO A 644 0.99 8.63 -26.84
C PRO A 644 1.66 8.88 -25.49
N SER A 645 1.06 9.80 -24.73
CA SER A 645 0.92 9.84 -23.27
C SER A 645 1.92 9.03 -22.45
N GLY A 646 3.11 9.61 -22.26
CA GLY A 646 4.07 9.24 -21.22
C GLY A 646 4.92 10.40 -20.69
N VAL A 647 4.74 11.62 -21.21
CA VAL A 647 5.59 12.78 -20.89
C VAL A 647 4.71 13.96 -20.49
N THR A 648 5.10 14.58 -19.38
CA THR A 648 4.39 15.62 -18.62
C THR A 648 4.02 16.84 -19.47
N PRO A 649 2.84 17.46 -19.26
CA PRO A 649 2.40 18.62 -20.03
C PRO A 649 3.13 19.88 -19.53
N SER A 650 4.22 20.25 -20.21
CA SER A 650 4.77 21.60 -20.14
C SER A 650 3.81 22.57 -20.85
N HIS A 651 3.57 23.68 -20.18
CA HIS A 651 2.62 24.75 -20.48
C HIS A 651 2.45 25.09 -21.98
N PRO A 652 1.20 25.33 -22.45
CA PRO A 652 0.95 25.69 -23.83
C PRO A 652 1.15 27.19 -24.00
N ASP A 653 2.25 27.63 -24.59
CA ASP A 653 2.37 28.92 -25.30
C ASP A 653 3.72 29.00 -26.00
N SER A 654 3.70 28.90 -27.34
CA SER A 654 4.66 29.45 -28.31
C SER A 654 4.52 28.66 -29.63
N LEU A 655 3.63 29.14 -30.51
CA LEU A 655 3.37 28.58 -31.85
C LEU A 655 4.24 29.26 -32.93
N PHE A 656 5.33 29.93 -32.54
CA PHE A 656 6.25 30.56 -33.48
C PHE A 656 7.55 29.77 -33.50
N ASP A 657 7.54 28.62 -34.16
CA ASP A 657 8.72 28.11 -34.86
C ASP A 657 8.30 27.32 -36.12
N ILE A 658 9.18 27.44 -37.11
CA ILE A 658 9.07 27.28 -38.58
C ILE A 658 9.02 25.78 -39.01
N PRO A 659 8.63 25.42 -40.26
CA PRO A 659 7.66 24.36 -40.53
C PRO A 659 8.19 22.92 -40.57
N SER A 660 7.36 22.04 -40.02
CA SER A 660 7.16 20.58 -40.23
C SER A 660 8.25 19.78 -40.99
N PRO A 661 8.89 18.79 -40.34
CA PRO A 661 9.86 17.91 -40.98
C PRO A 661 9.20 16.90 -41.92
N CYS A 662 9.91 16.57 -43.00
CA CYS A 662 9.59 15.54 -43.98
C CYS A 662 9.39 14.15 -43.34
N PRO A 663 8.65 13.24 -43.98
CA PRO A 663 8.08 12.06 -43.34
C PRO A 663 9.15 10.99 -43.06
N ALA A 664 9.24 10.62 -41.78
CA ALA A 664 9.62 9.31 -41.22
C ALA A 664 10.61 8.49 -42.06
N LEU A 665 11.91 8.77 -41.91
CA LEU A 665 12.92 7.74 -42.04
C LEU A 665 12.68 6.69 -40.92
N ASP A 666 12.79 5.42 -41.27
CA ASP A 666 12.42 4.26 -40.45
C ASP A 666 13.23 4.22 -39.13
N LEU A 667 12.62 4.66 -38.01
CA LEU A 667 13.26 4.87 -36.70
C LEU A 667 13.94 3.62 -36.10
N LYS A 668 13.74 2.42 -36.66
CA LYS A 668 14.36 1.20 -36.15
C LYS A 668 15.82 0.99 -36.59
N SER A 669 16.31 1.73 -37.59
CA SER A 669 17.71 1.59 -38.02
C SER A 669 18.63 2.72 -37.56
N MET A 670 18.11 3.73 -36.87
CA MET A 670 18.93 4.86 -36.41
C MET A 670 19.72 4.44 -35.16
N PRO A 671 21.06 4.64 -35.13
CA PRO A 671 21.84 4.42 -33.92
C PRO A 671 21.38 5.38 -32.81
N ASP A 672 21.40 4.88 -31.58
CA ASP A 672 20.96 5.59 -30.39
C ASP A 672 21.74 6.92 -30.24
N LEU A 673 21.05 8.01 -29.92
CA LEU A 673 21.64 9.36 -29.89
C LEU A 673 22.87 9.44 -28.96
N ALA A 674 22.82 8.67 -27.88
CA ALA A 674 23.89 8.51 -26.90
C ALA A 674 25.19 7.87 -27.45
N SER A 675 25.18 7.36 -28.69
CA SER A 675 26.38 6.80 -29.32
C SER A 675 27.30 7.85 -29.96
N TYR A 676 26.77 9.04 -30.28
CA TYR A 676 27.54 10.10 -30.94
C TYR A 676 27.34 11.49 -30.33
N ILE A 677 26.37 11.71 -29.45
CA ILE A 677 26.27 12.93 -28.64
C ILE A 677 26.64 12.61 -27.20
N HIS A 678 27.66 13.30 -26.69
CA HIS A 678 28.26 13.02 -25.39
C HIS A 678 28.13 14.21 -24.46
N LEU A 679 27.54 13.97 -23.28
CA LEU A 679 27.57 14.89 -22.15
C LEU A 679 28.33 14.21 -21.01
N GLU A 680 29.58 14.60 -20.82
CA GLU A 680 30.51 13.94 -19.90
C GLU A 680 30.92 14.87 -18.76
N ARG A 681 31.19 14.33 -17.58
CA ARG A 681 31.67 15.13 -16.44
C ARG A 681 33.14 15.50 -16.64
N VAL A 682 33.51 16.75 -16.37
CA VAL A 682 34.92 17.20 -16.38
C VAL A 682 35.72 16.53 -15.26
N GLY A 683 35.10 16.40 -14.08
CA GLY A 683 35.67 15.71 -12.93
C GLY A 683 35.09 14.30 -12.79
N PRO A 684 35.91 13.23 -12.83
CA PRO A 684 35.45 11.88 -12.55
C PRO A 684 35.09 11.73 -11.07
N LEU A 685 34.07 10.92 -10.79
CA LEU A 685 33.71 10.53 -9.43
C LEU A 685 34.78 9.59 -8.85
N VAL A 686 35.02 9.72 -7.55
CA VAL A 686 35.84 8.80 -6.76
C VAL A 686 35.08 7.48 -6.66
N VAL A 687 33.80 7.53 -6.32
CA VAL A 687 32.93 6.36 -6.30
C VAL A 687 32.33 6.15 -7.69
N LYS A 688 32.83 5.15 -8.41
CA LYS A 688 32.39 4.86 -9.80
C LYS A 688 30.95 4.32 -9.89
N GLN A 689 30.41 3.80 -8.79
CA GLN A 689 29.05 3.26 -8.70
C GLN A 689 28.20 4.10 -7.76
N SER A 690 27.20 4.79 -8.28
CA SER A 690 26.27 5.59 -7.48
C SER A 690 24.89 4.95 -7.50
N TRP A 691 24.39 4.59 -6.34
CA TRP A 691 23.06 4.04 -6.10
C TRP A 691 22.33 4.89 -5.06
N ALA A 692 21.01 5.01 -5.18
CA ALA A 692 20.18 5.75 -4.23
C ALA A 692 19.30 4.77 -3.44
N LEU A 693 19.08 5.03 -2.16
CA LEU A 693 18.11 4.27 -1.33
C LEU A 693 16.65 4.47 -1.75
N THR A 694 16.38 5.42 -2.66
CA THR A 694 15.06 5.61 -3.25
C THR A 694 14.83 4.57 -4.35
N LEU A 695 13.85 3.69 -4.14
CA LEU A 695 13.40 2.75 -5.16
C LEU A 695 13.08 3.53 -6.46
N PRO A 696 13.66 3.17 -7.61
CA PRO A 696 13.27 3.79 -8.87
C PRO A 696 11.77 3.54 -9.07
N ASN A 697 11.01 4.62 -9.26
CA ASN A 697 9.58 4.54 -9.51
C ASN A 697 9.33 3.79 -10.83
N PHE A 698 9.16 2.47 -10.75
CA PHE A 698 8.57 1.66 -11.81
C PHE A 698 7.08 1.96 -11.88
N SER A 699 6.69 3.19 -12.22
CA SER A 699 5.30 3.55 -12.47
C SER A 699 5.09 3.74 -13.96
N VAL A 700 4.67 2.64 -14.60
CA VAL A 700 3.82 2.69 -15.78
C VAL A 700 2.63 3.59 -15.42
N GLN A 701 2.51 4.73 -16.09
CA GLN A 701 1.43 5.73 -15.98
C GLN A 701 1.51 6.64 -14.73
N SER A 702 2.07 7.82 -14.95
CA SER A 702 2.24 8.93 -14.01
C SER A 702 0.92 9.45 -13.43
N ARG A 703 0.66 9.14 -12.16
CA ARG A 703 -0.09 10.04 -11.25
C ARG A 703 0.93 10.98 -10.57
N PRO A 704 0.59 12.25 -10.31
CA PRO A 704 1.52 13.17 -9.67
C PRO A 704 1.85 12.63 -8.28
N SER A 705 3.16 12.50 -8.04
CA SER A 705 3.78 12.02 -6.82
C SER A 705 3.14 12.68 -5.60
N GLY A 706 2.30 11.92 -4.89
CA GLY A 706 2.10 12.17 -3.48
C GLY A 706 3.47 12.08 -2.84
N SER A 707 3.90 13.17 -2.21
CA SER A 707 5.09 13.16 -1.37
C SER A 707 4.98 11.96 -0.45
N ILE A 708 5.89 10.99 -0.57
CA ILE A 708 6.10 10.05 0.52
C ILE A 708 6.38 10.95 1.71
N LEU A 709 5.46 10.91 2.68
CA LEU A 709 5.58 11.67 3.92
C LEU A 709 6.85 11.16 4.59
N SER A 710 7.96 11.84 4.33
CA SER A 710 9.17 11.73 5.13
C SER A 710 8.75 11.87 6.58
N ILE A 711 9.26 10.97 7.42
CA ILE A 711 8.91 10.82 8.83
C ILE A 711 8.89 12.22 9.44
N GLN A 712 7.68 12.75 9.66
CA GLN A 712 7.51 14.10 10.17
C GLN A 712 8.06 14.12 11.58
N ASP A 713 9.15 14.87 11.77
CA ASP A 713 9.63 15.22 13.10
C ASP A 713 8.46 15.85 13.88
N VAL A 714 8.15 15.25 15.01
CA VAL A 714 7.01 15.58 15.86
C VAL A 714 7.21 16.96 16.50
N SER A 715 6.99 18.04 15.75
CA SER A 715 6.58 19.33 16.33
C SER A 715 6.19 20.35 15.25
N SER A 716 4.90 20.45 14.94
CA SER A 716 4.27 21.75 14.67
C SER A 716 2.76 21.57 14.58
N VAL A 717 2.06 22.15 15.54
CA VAL A 717 0.59 22.25 15.60
C VAL A 717 0.09 23.02 14.36
N PRO A 718 -1.08 22.66 13.77
CA PRO A 718 -1.51 23.18 12.48
C PRO A 718 -1.86 24.66 12.51
N SER A 719 -1.50 25.35 11.44
CA SER A 719 -1.74 26.76 11.16
C SER A 719 -3.23 27.12 11.20
N GLU A 720 -3.62 27.95 12.18
CA GLU A 720 -4.92 28.62 12.19
C GLU A 720 -4.92 29.80 11.20
N GLN A 721 -5.95 29.74 10.36
CA GLN A 721 -6.55 30.70 9.43
C GLN A 721 -6.16 32.18 9.55
N GLU A 722 -5.75 32.73 8.40
CA GLU A 722 -5.57 34.14 8.09
C GLU A 722 -6.84 34.97 8.36
N ASN A 723 -6.66 36.09 9.07
CA ASN A 723 -7.52 37.26 8.93
C ASN A 723 -6.65 38.53 8.96
N PRO A 724 -6.95 39.56 8.13
CA PRO A 724 -6.05 40.69 7.92
C PRO A 724 -6.38 41.89 8.82
N THR A 725 -5.48 42.87 8.78
CA THR A 725 -5.62 44.32 9.09
C THR A 725 -5.02 44.82 10.42
N GLY A 726 -3.96 45.64 10.31
CA GLY A 726 -3.58 46.66 11.29
C GLY A 726 -2.29 46.40 12.08
N PRO A 727 -1.28 47.30 12.05
CA PRO A 727 0.00 47.07 12.72
C PRO A 727 -0.13 47.47 14.19
N THR A 728 -0.57 46.53 15.02
CA THR A 728 -0.47 46.67 16.47
C THR A 728 0.77 45.92 16.93
N ILE A 729 1.74 46.68 17.43
CA ILE A 729 3.01 46.21 18.00
C ILE A 729 2.69 45.35 19.21
N GLU A 730 2.42 44.06 19.01
CA GLU A 730 2.27 43.10 20.08
C GLU A 730 3.59 42.35 20.31
N ARG A 731 4.19 42.74 21.43
CA ARG A 731 5.28 42.11 22.17
C ARG A 731 5.50 40.64 21.81
N ILE A 732 6.71 40.40 21.31
CA ILE A 732 7.44 39.13 21.28
C ILE A 732 7.16 38.37 22.59
N GLY A 733 6.25 37.42 22.53
CA GLY A 733 6.05 36.43 23.58
C GLY A 733 7.24 35.50 23.58
N TYR A 734 8.22 35.77 24.42
CA TYR A 734 9.26 34.81 24.77
C TYR A 734 8.56 33.53 25.25
N ARG A 735 8.57 32.48 24.42
CA ARG A 735 8.29 31.13 24.90
C ARG A 735 9.27 30.89 26.04
N GLN A 736 8.70 30.63 27.22
CA GLN A 736 9.39 30.48 28.47
C GLN A 736 10.33 29.28 28.38
N GLU A 737 11.60 29.52 28.03
CA GLU A 737 12.66 28.53 28.05
C GLU A 737 12.71 27.93 29.47
N THR A 738 12.47 26.63 29.59
CA THR A 738 12.63 25.93 30.86
C THR A 738 14.06 26.11 31.32
N LEU A 739 14.31 26.87 32.38
CA LEU A 739 15.61 27.04 33.01
C LEU A 739 16.19 25.65 33.31
N ARG A 740 17.24 25.24 32.61
CA ARG A 740 17.99 24.02 32.90
C ARG A 740 19.41 24.38 33.26
N VAL A 741 19.92 23.74 34.31
CA VAL A 741 21.30 23.89 34.75
C VAL A 741 22.17 23.18 33.72
N MET A 742 22.90 23.96 32.94
CA MET A 742 23.88 23.48 31.97
C MET A 742 25.28 23.82 32.50
N ASP A 743 26.25 22.96 32.24
CA ASP A 743 27.65 23.23 32.55
C ASP A 743 28.21 24.34 31.64
N ALA A 744 29.27 25.03 32.09
CA ALA A 744 29.88 26.11 31.32
C ALA A 744 30.33 25.65 29.93
N LYS A 745 30.83 24.42 29.83
CA LYS A 745 31.26 23.79 28.58
C LYS A 745 30.09 23.56 27.62
N GLY A 746 28.94 23.06 28.10
CA GLY A 746 27.74 22.92 27.29
C GLY A 746 27.22 24.27 26.77
N ALA A 747 27.28 25.31 27.60
CA ALA A 747 26.87 26.66 27.23
C ALA A 747 27.73 27.25 26.10
N GLU A 748 29.06 27.10 26.18
CA GLU A 748 29.99 27.52 25.14
C GLU A 748 29.74 26.77 23.81
N THR A 749 29.58 25.44 23.89
CA THR A 749 29.25 24.60 22.73
C THR A 749 27.96 25.07 22.05
N LEU A 750 26.89 25.33 22.81
CA LEU A 750 25.63 25.81 22.25
C LEU A 750 25.76 27.22 21.64
N GLN A 751 26.58 28.10 22.22
CA GLN A 751 26.79 29.44 21.69
C GLN A 751 27.47 29.40 20.31
N ILE A 752 28.48 28.54 20.14
CA ILE A 752 29.18 28.34 18.87
C ILE A 752 28.19 27.80 17.81
N LEU A 753 27.39 26.79 18.17
CA LEU A 753 26.42 26.20 17.25
C LEU A 753 25.32 27.19 16.85
N ARG A 754 24.76 27.96 17.79
CA ARG A 754 23.76 29.01 17.50
C ARG A 754 24.29 30.04 16.51
N ARG A 755 25.55 30.47 16.69
CA ARG A 755 26.21 31.41 15.77
C ARG A 755 26.39 30.81 14.36
N TYR A 756 26.70 29.52 14.28
CA TYR A 756 26.89 28.82 13.02
C TYR A 756 25.57 28.56 12.27
N PHE A 757 24.55 27.99 12.92
CA PHE A 757 23.25 27.70 12.28
C PHE A 757 22.51 28.96 11.82
N ALA A 758 22.73 30.10 12.46
CA ALA A 758 22.22 31.39 11.99
C ALA A 758 22.73 31.80 10.60
N CYS A 759 23.83 31.20 10.13
CA CYS A 759 24.39 31.41 8.79
C CYS A 759 23.81 30.45 7.73
N ILE A 760 23.05 29.43 8.13
CA ILE A 760 22.49 28.41 7.23
C ILE A 760 21.08 28.86 6.77
N PRO A 761 20.80 28.97 5.46
CA PRO A 761 19.50 29.33 4.93
C PRO A 761 18.40 28.32 5.24
N ASP A 762 17.21 28.84 5.55
CA ASP A 762 16.00 28.04 5.66
C ASP A 762 15.46 27.70 4.26
N TYR A 763 15.69 26.47 3.82
CA TYR A 763 15.31 25.97 2.50
C TYR A 763 13.80 26.00 2.21
N LEU A 764 12.94 26.02 3.24
CA LEU A 764 11.49 26.10 3.05
C LEU A 764 11.04 27.48 2.57
N HIS A 765 11.82 28.52 2.87
CA HIS A 765 11.45 29.91 2.66
C HIS A 765 12.45 30.70 1.81
N SER A 766 13.61 30.12 1.48
CA SER A 766 14.68 30.74 0.70
C SER A 766 15.36 29.72 -0.23
N SER A 767 16.05 30.19 -1.27
CA SER A 767 16.82 29.32 -2.18
C SER A 767 17.92 28.60 -1.39
N GLY A 768 17.93 27.27 -1.44
CA GLY A 768 18.93 26.45 -0.76
C GLY A 768 20.33 26.58 -1.36
N PHE A 769 21.28 25.83 -0.81
CA PHE A 769 22.62 25.74 -1.39
C PHE A 769 22.57 25.03 -2.75
N LYS A 770 23.17 25.67 -3.75
CA LYS A 770 23.30 25.13 -5.10
C LYS A 770 24.65 24.43 -5.25
N ILE A 771 24.62 23.17 -5.70
CA ILE A 771 25.79 22.42 -6.11
C ILE A 771 25.91 22.55 -7.64
N GLN A 772 27.12 22.74 -8.14
CA GLN A 772 27.39 22.86 -9.56
C GLN A 772 28.23 21.66 -10.04
N ILE A 773 27.71 20.92 -11.02
CA ILE A 773 28.45 19.85 -11.69
C ILE A 773 28.85 20.37 -13.07
N GLN A 774 30.17 20.42 -13.32
CA GLN A 774 30.70 20.86 -14.61
C GLN A 774 30.80 19.67 -15.56
N CYS A 775 30.16 19.83 -16.73
CA CYS A 775 30.13 18.86 -17.81
C CYS A 775 30.61 19.48 -19.12
N THR A 776 31.04 18.64 -20.03
CA THR A 776 31.40 18.96 -21.41
C THR A 776 30.41 18.31 -22.35
N PHE A 777 29.82 19.11 -23.23
CA PHE A 777 28.93 18.69 -24.29
C PHE A 777 29.68 18.72 -25.63
N ARG A 778 29.72 17.57 -26.32
CA ARG A 778 30.37 17.40 -27.63
C ARG A 778 29.61 16.37 -28.47
N PHE A 779 29.82 16.36 -29.78
CA PHE A 779 29.30 15.30 -30.64
C PHE A 779 30.29 14.90 -31.73
N ASP A 780 30.30 13.63 -32.09
CA ASP A 780 31.27 13.02 -32.99
C ASP A 780 30.79 13.12 -34.45
N THR A 781 31.65 13.60 -35.35
CA THR A 781 31.30 13.89 -36.75
C THR A 781 31.00 12.64 -37.59
N GLU A 782 31.85 11.61 -37.54
CA GLU A 782 31.69 10.40 -38.35
C GLU A 782 30.40 9.61 -38.07
N PRO A 783 30.09 9.22 -36.81
CA PRO A 783 28.86 8.49 -36.53
C PRO A 783 27.61 9.34 -36.77
N PHE A 784 27.69 10.67 -36.61
CA PHE A 784 26.62 11.58 -37.00
C PHE A 784 26.38 11.53 -38.52
N ASN A 785 27.42 11.67 -39.36
CA ASN A 785 27.27 11.60 -40.82
C ASN A 785 26.76 10.22 -41.29
N ASN A 786 27.20 9.13 -40.66
CA ASN A 786 26.73 7.78 -40.95
C ASN A 786 25.25 7.57 -40.59
N ALA A 787 24.78 8.15 -39.49
CA ALA A 787 23.38 8.07 -39.08
C ALA A 787 22.46 8.90 -39.97
N TRP A 788 22.95 10.06 -40.45
CA TRP A 788 22.13 11.04 -41.16
C TRP A 788 22.32 11.06 -42.68
N GLY A 789 23.16 10.16 -43.23
CA GLY A 789 23.21 9.82 -44.66
C GLY A 789 23.89 10.86 -45.55
N LEU A 790 24.99 11.46 -45.09
CA LEU A 790 25.82 12.37 -45.90
C LEU A 790 26.87 11.58 -46.71
N ASP A 791 26.44 10.79 -47.70
CA ASP A 791 27.35 10.24 -48.72
C ASP A 791 27.71 11.35 -49.73
N LEU A 792 28.68 12.20 -49.40
CA LEU A 792 29.32 13.10 -50.36
C LEU A 792 30.80 12.70 -50.49
N PRO A 793 31.31 12.50 -51.73
CA PRO A 793 32.64 11.96 -51.95
C PRO A 793 33.70 13.00 -51.55
N VAL A 794 34.47 12.62 -50.51
CA VAL A 794 35.67 13.28 -49.99
C VAL A 794 36.47 13.89 -51.13
N SER A 795 36.41 15.22 -51.25
CA SER A 795 37.27 15.99 -52.15
C SER A 795 38.14 16.86 -51.26
N ASP A 796 39.44 16.54 -51.25
CA ASP A 796 40.47 17.18 -50.42
C ASP A 796 40.48 18.71 -50.56
N SER A 797 39.78 19.43 -49.66
CA SER A 797 40.00 20.86 -49.41
C SER A 797 39.43 21.31 -48.05
N ASP A 798 40.31 21.87 -47.21
CA ASP A 798 40.07 22.59 -45.94
C ASP A 798 38.96 22.07 -45.00
N GLY A 799 39.35 21.14 -44.12
CA GLY A 799 38.46 20.36 -43.23
C GLY A 799 37.75 21.10 -42.08
N ALA A 800 37.60 22.42 -42.13
CA ALA A 800 36.78 23.17 -41.17
C ALA A 800 35.40 23.54 -41.72
N ASP A 801 35.27 23.72 -43.05
CA ASP A 801 34.01 24.16 -43.67
C ASP A 801 33.02 23.00 -43.97
N GLU A 802 33.42 21.75 -43.75
CA GLU A 802 32.57 20.56 -43.99
C GLU A 802 32.09 19.84 -42.71
N LEU A 803 32.39 20.38 -41.53
CA LEU A 803 31.99 19.76 -40.26
C LEU A 803 30.52 20.06 -39.94
N PRO A 804 29.70 19.03 -39.60
CA PRO A 804 28.30 19.24 -39.26
C PRO A 804 28.18 20.10 -38.00
N ALA A 805 27.12 20.92 -37.94
CA ALA A 805 26.77 21.76 -36.82
C ALA A 805 25.40 21.45 -36.22
N LEU A 806 25.28 21.65 -34.91
CA LEU A 806 24.02 21.64 -34.17
C LEU A 806 23.68 23.06 -33.70
N TYR A 807 22.43 23.44 -33.90
CA TYR A 807 21.87 24.75 -33.57
C TYR A 807 20.80 24.64 -32.50
N ALA A 808 20.71 25.66 -31.64
CA ALA A 808 19.68 25.80 -30.62
C ALA A 808 19.52 24.54 -29.73
N VAL A 809 20.64 23.94 -29.34
CA VAL A 809 20.65 22.74 -28.50
C VAL A 809 20.05 23.08 -27.13
N THR A 810 18.98 22.39 -26.77
CA THR A 810 18.33 22.47 -25.47
C THR A 810 18.51 21.16 -24.74
N ILE A 811 19.21 21.23 -23.61
CA ILE A 811 19.47 20.10 -22.71
C ILE A 811 18.53 20.21 -21.52
N THR A 812 17.63 19.24 -21.40
CA THR A 812 16.68 19.15 -20.29
C THR A 812 17.07 18.04 -19.34
N PHE A 813 16.98 18.33 -18.05
CA PHE A 813 17.40 17.42 -16.99
C PHE A 813 16.21 16.98 -16.15
N SER A 814 16.13 15.69 -15.86
CA SER A 814 15.19 15.13 -14.90
C SER A 814 15.92 14.20 -13.96
N SER A 815 15.57 14.18 -12.68
CA SER A 815 16.18 13.27 -11.72
C SER A 815 15.14 12.52 -10.90
N SER A 816 15.48 11.28 -10.56
CA SER A 816 14.71 10.45 -9.63
C SER A 816 15.00 10.77 -8.16
N ALA A 817 16.13 11.40 -7.86
CA ALA A 817 16.51 11.78 -6.51
C ALA A 817 15.83 13.11 -6.09
N GLN A 818 15.83 13.39 -4.78
CA GLN A 818 15.12 14.54 -4.20
C GLN A 818 15.86 15.88 -4.42
N PHE A 819 16.14 16.23 -5.67
CA PHE A 819 16.64 17.54 -6.06
C PHE A 819 15.50 18.52 -6.32
N GLY A 820 15.76 19.82 -6.15
CA GLY A 820 14.90 20.89 -6.63
C GLY A 820 14.76 20.88 -8.16
N LYS A 821 13.99 21.83 -8.70
CA LYS A 821 13.80 21.95 -10.16
C LYS A 821 15.14 22.28 -10.83
N ILE A 822 15.65 21.37 -11.67
CA ILE A 822 16.91 21.55 -12.40
C ILE A 822 16.62 22.42 -13.65
N PRO A 823 17.27 23.58 -13.82
CA PRO A 823 17.08 24.42 -14.99
C PRO A 823 17.65 23.77 -16.25
N SER A 824 17.00 23.96 -17.41
CA SER A 824 17.53 23.52 -18.70
C SER A 824 18.73 24.36 -19.12
N CYS A 825 19.66 23.74 -19.85
CA CYS A 825 20.79 24.43 -20.45
C CYS A 825 20.54 24.63 -21.94
N HIS A 826 20.92 25.81 -22.46
CA HIS A 826 20.74 26.15 -23.87
C HIS A 826 22.10 26.50 -24.47
N ILE A 827 22.51 25.75 -25.50
CA ILE A 827 23.73 25.97 -26.27
C ILE A 827 23.31 26.45 -27.67
N PRO A 828 23.61 27.69 -28.05
CA PRO A 828 23.11 28.25 -29.31
C PRO A 828 23.71 27.58 -30.55
N PHE A 829 24.97 27.16 -30.50
CA PHE A 829 25.71 26.60 -31.63
C PHE A 829 26.88 25.73 -31.15
N ILE A 830 27.15 24.62 -31.84
CA ILE A 830 28.32 23.75 -31.63
C ILE A 830 28.68 23.00 -32.93
N LEU A 831 29.98 22.87 -33.22
CA LEU A 831 30.51 22.11 -34.37
C LEU A 831 30.87 20.68 -33.96
N GLY A 832 30.79 19.74 -34.91
CA GLY A 832 31.18 18.35 -34.70
C GLY A 832 32.68 18.19 -34.49
N GLU A 833 33.06 17.30 -33.57
CA GLU A 833 34.46 16.99 -33.29
C GLU A 833 35.04 16.15 -34.46
N PRO A 834 36.16 16.59 -35.08
CA PRO A 834 36.77 15.85 -36.18
C PRO A 834 37.41 14.54 -35.70
N PRO A 835 37.47 13.49 -36.54
CA PRO A 835 38.11 12.22 -36.16
C PRO A 835 39.59 12.45 -35.87
N GLY A 836 40.00 12.27 -34.61
CA GLY A 836 41.39 12.38 -34.20
C GLY A 836 42.25 11.34 -34.94
N SER A 837 43.26 11.79 -35.70
CA SER A 837 44.23 10.89 -36.32
C SER A 837 44.93 10.09 -35.22
N GLY A 838 44.71 8.78 -35.18
CA GLY A 838 45.07 7.91 -34.05
C GLY A 838 46.56 7.69 -33.76
N MET A 839 47.45 8.66 -33.98
CA MET A 839 48.89 8.55 -33.72
C MET A 839 49.55 9.75 -33.01
N ASP A 840 48.79 10.72 -32.48
CA ASP A 840 49.41 11.79 -31.70
C ASP A 840 49.61 11.37 -30.23
N ILE A 841 50.84 11.00 -29.93
CA ILE A 841 51.37 10.92 -28.57
C ILE A 841 51.47 12.36 -28.05
N VAL A 842 50.40 12.87 -27.43
CA VAL A 842 50.35 14.23 -26.89
C VAL A 842 51.10 14.29 -25.55
N PRO A 843 52.12 15.16 -25.40
CA PRO A 843 52.88 15.29 -24.17
C PRO A 843 52.07 16.06 -23.11
N VAL A 844 52.12 15.54 -21.88
CA VAL A 844 51.45 16.07 -20.68
C VAL A 844 52.17 17.35 -20.22
N ASP A 845 51.92 18.47 -20.91
CA ASP A 845 51.95 19.83 -20.35
C ASP A 845 51.86 20.85 -21.51
N ASN A 846 50.69 21.43 -21.73
CA ASN A 846 50.51 22.80 -22.21
C ASN A 846 49.03 23.20 -22.22
N GLN A 847 48.67 24.17 -21.38
CA GLN A 847 47.30 24.61 -21.05
C GLN A 847 46.67 25.62 -22.04
N ASN A 848 47.06 25.68 -23.31
CA ASN A 848 46.52 26.68 -24.25
C ASN A 848 46.03 26.08 -25.57
N ARG A 849 45.11 25.11 -25.52
CA ARG A 849 44.40 24.62 -26.71
C ARG A 849 43.26 25.61 -27.03
N GLU A 850 43.36 26.34 -28.14
CA GLU A 850 42.35 27.28 -28.67
C GLU A 850 41.10 26.54 -29.22
N GLU A 851 40.59 25.53 -28.50
CA GLU A 851 39.49 24.67 -28.95
C GLU A 851 38.18 25.03 -28.25
N SER A 852 37.52 26.11 -28.68
CA SER A 852 36.20 26.47 -28.15
C SER A 852 35.04 26.27 -29.14
N GLY A 853 35.29 25.75 -30.34
CA GLY A 853 34.25 25.50 -31.35
C GLY A 853 33.53 24.15 -31.22
N TYR A 854 34.24 23.11 -30.77
CA TYR A 854 33.77 21.71 -30.82
C TYR A 854 33.15 21.19 -29.52
N CYS A 855 33.36 21.91 -28.42
CA CYS A 855 32.97 21.46 -27.08
C CYS A 855 32.41 22.62 -26.27
N ALA A 856 31.21 22.44 -25.71
CA ALA A 856 30.53 23.42 -24.88
C ALA A 856 30.58 23.02 -23.40
N SER A 857 30.98 23.95 -22.53
CA SER A 857 30.94 23.74 -21.08
C SER A 857 29.51 23.93 -20.57
N VAL A 858 28.94 22.88 -19.99
CA VAL A 858 27.59 22.84 -19.40
C VAL A 858 27.71 22.75 -17.88
N MET A 859 26.99 23.60 -17.16
CA MET A 859 26.99 23.61 -15.70
C MET A 859 25.60 23.21 -15.19
N ILE A 860 25.52 22.09 -14.47
CA ILE A 860 24.26 21.59 -13.90
C ILE A 860 24.14 22.10 -12.47
N GLU A 861 23.13 22.94 -12.21
CA GLU A 861 22.84 23.43 -10.86
C GLU A 861 21.81 22.54 -10.17
N LEU A 862 22.19 21.96 -9.02
CA LEU A 862 21.34 21.10 -8.20
C LEU A 862 21.06 21.74 -6.84
N GLU A 863 19.80 21.64 -6.39
CA GLU A 863 19.39 22.02 -5.03
C GLU A 863 18.98 20.75 -4.26
N PRO A 864 19.92 20.06 -3.58
CA PRO A 864 19.62 18.83 -2.84
C PRO A 864 18.74 19.12 -1.62
N ARG A 865 17.64 18.34 -1.49
CA ARG A 865 16.78 18.37 -0.30
C ARG A 865 17.26 17.42 0.79
N GLU A 866 17.96 16.37 0.39
CA GLU A 866 18.63 15.41 1.25
C GLU A 866 20.00 15.07 0.64
N PRO A 867 21.03 14.80 1.47
CA PRO A 867 22.37 14.48 0.99
C PRO A 867 22.44 13.04 0.48
N SER A 868 21.76 12.79 -0.65
CA SER A 868 21.59 11.48 -1.27
C SER A 868 22.06 11.52 -2.73
N PRO A 869 22.96 10.60 -3.16
CA PRO A 869 23.40 10.51 -4.55
C PRO A 869 22.23 10.13 -5.47
N GLY A 870 22.41 10.32 -6.78
CA GLY A 870 21.33 10.10 -7.73
C GLY A 870 21.77 10.06 -9.18
N LEU A 871 20.80 9.78 -10.06
CA LEU A 871 20.96 9.81 -11.51
C LEU A 871 20.14 10.97 -12.08
N ILE A 872 20.76 11.70 -13.00
CA ILE A 872 20.10 12.75 -13.80
C ILE A 872 19.95 12.20 -15.21
N ASP A 873 18.72 11.92 -15.58
CA ASP A 873 18.34 11.61 -16.95
C ASP A 873 18.41 12.90 -17.77
N VAL A 874 19.09 12.80 -18.91
CA VAL A 874 19.38 13.92 -19.79
C VAL A 874 18.68 13.66 -21.12
N SER A 875 17.92 14.63 -21.60
CA SER A 875 17.42 14.62 -22.97
C SER A 875 17.85 15.88 -23.71
N VAL A 876 18.10 15.72 -25.00
CA VAL A 876 18.58 16.80 -25.86
C VAL A 876 17.62 16.98 -27.03
N GLU A 877 17.34 18.24 -27.33
CA GLU A 877 16.65 18.68 -28.53
C GLU A 877 17.53 19.68 -29.28
N ALA A 878 17.82 19.45 -30.56
CA ALA A 878 18.72 20.29 -31.35
C ALA A 878 18.31 20.31 -32.82
N ASN A 879 18.62 21.41 -33.52
CA ASN A 879 18.38 21.54 -34.95
C ASN A 879 19.67 21.27 -35.72
N THR A 880 19.59 20.48 -36.79
CA THR A 880 20.70 20.28 -37.74
C THR A 880 20.77 21.38 -38.78
N GLU A 881 21.89 21.46 -39.51
CA GLU A 881 22.06 22.29 -40.70
C GLU A 881 20.95 22.11 -41.75
N ASN A 882 20.40 20.90 -41.85
CA ASN A 882 19.33 20.55 -42.78
C ASN A 882 17.93 20.86 -42.25
N CYS A 883 17.82 21.67 -41.19
CA CYS A 883 16.57 22.02 -40.51
C CYS A 883 15.78 20.81 -39.94
N HIS A 884 16.44 19.67 -39.72
CA HIS A 884 15.85 18.54 -38.99
C HIS A 884 16.05 18.72 -37.49
N VAL A 885 15.00 18.41 -36.71
CA VAL A 885 15.04 18.43 -35.25
C VAL A 885 15.46 17.03 -34.76
N LEU A 886 16.60 16.94 -34.09
CA LEU A 886 16.94 15.78 -33.27
C LEU A 886 16.33 15.95 -31.89
N SER A 887 15.65 14.91 -31.41
CA SER A 887 15.23 14.81 -30.02
C SER A 887 15.47 13.40 -29.50
N GLY A 888 16.07 13.28 -28.32
CA GLY A 888 16.33 11.97 -27.74
C GLY A 888 17.02 11.99 -26.38
N PRO A 889 17.01 10.85 -25.67
CA PRO A 889 17.74 10.70 -24.42
C PRO A 889 19.24 10.54 -24.68
N LEU A 890 20.06 11.08 -23.78
CA LEU A 890 21.50 10.87 -23.71
C LEU A 890 21.86 9.94 -22.55
N LYS A 891 23.14 9.57 -22.44
CA LYS A 891 23.66 8.85 -21.29
C LYS A 891 23.42 9.67 -20.01
N PRO A 892 22.78 9.08 -18.98
CA PRO A 892 22.47 9.81 -17.75
C PRO A 892 23.74 10.18 -16.99
N ILE A 893 23.69 11.28 -16.26
CA ILE A 893 24.80 11.76 -15.43
C ILE A 893 24.59 11.30 -14.01
N THR A 894 25.60 10.63 -13.46
CA THR A 894 25.65 10.25 -12.05
C THR A 894 26.03 11.45 -11.19
N VAL A 895 25.32 11.64 -10.09
CA VAL A 895 25.64 12.59 -9.01
C VAL A 895 26.21 11.76 -7.86
N GLY A 896 27.48 11.99 -7.54
CA GLY A 896 28.16 11.30 -6.46
C GLY A 896 27.82 11.89 -5.10
N PHE A 897 28.15 11.15 -4.04
CA PHE A 897 28.00 11.65 -2.68
C PHE A 897 29.01 12.79 -2.40
N GLU A 898 30.20 12.68 -2.97
CA GLU A 898 31.27 13.68 -2.87
C GLU A 898 30.94 15.02 -3.54
N ASP A 899 30.01 15.06 -4.50
CA ASP A 899 29.56 16.32 -5.11
C ASP A 899 28.83 17.22 -4.12
N MET A 900 28.32 16.65 -3.02
CA MET A 900 27.60 17.36 -1.97
C MET A 900 28.53 17.93 -0.90
N PHE A 901 29.84 17.72 -1.03
CA PHE A 901 30.79 18.15 -0.02
C PHE A 901 31.03 19.65 -0.14
N LEU A 902 30.47 20.39 0.80
CA LEU A 902 30.63 21.83 0.89
C LEU A 902 31.44 22.18 2.14
N LYS A 903 32.13 23.31 2.08
CA LYS A 903 32.83 23.84 3.25
C LYS A 903 31.82 24.55 4.16
N ALA A 904 31.92 24.33 5.46
CA ALA A 904 31.07 25.01 6.44
C ALA A 904 31.20 26.54 6.32
N SER A 905 30.04 27.22 6.38
CA SER A 905 29.96 28.68 6.27
C SER A 905 30.62 29.36 7.47
N VAL A 906 31.34 30.44 7.21
CA VAL A 906 31.99 31.25 8.25
C VAL A 906 31.12 32.47 8.53
N PRO A 907 30.78 32.75 9.81
CA PRO A 907 30.07 33.96 10.17
C PRO A 907 30.83 35.21 9.73
N PRO A 908 30.15 36.25 9.21
CA PRO A 908 30.79 37.41 8.58
C PRO A 908 31.71 38.21 9.53
N ASP A 909 31.46 38.14 10.84
CA ASP A 909 32.24 38.85 11.87
C ASP A 909 33.58 38.16 12.21
N THR A 910 33.91 37.03 11.58
CA THR A 910 35.13 36.28 11.89
C THR A 910 36.32 36.85 11.11
N PRO A 911 37.39 37.34 11.78
CA PRO A 911 38.56 37.86 11.08
C PRO A 911 39.27 36.75 10.30
N ARG A 912 39.86 37.08 9.14
CA ARG A 912 40.50 36.11 8.23
C ARG A 912 41.58 35.26 8.93
N GLU A 913 42.32 35.83 9.86
CA GLU A 913 43.36 35.15 10.65
C GLU A 913 42.77 34.15 11.67
N GLY A 914 41.55 34.38 12.16
CA GLY A 914 40.87 33.55 13.15
C GLY A 914 40.06 32.39 12.57
N VAL A 915 39.97 32.26 11.25
CA VAL A 915 39.14 31.25 10.58
C VAL A 915 39.56 29.82 10.95
N ALA A 916 40.87 29.56 11.06
CA ALA A 916 41.39 28.25 11.41
C ALA A 916 40.98 27.83 12.84
N MET A 917 41.07 28.76 13.81
CA MET A 917 40.60 28.51 15.18
C MET A 917 39.09 28.32 15.23
N TYR A 918 38.32 29.15 14.49
CA TYR A 918 36.86 29.00 14.41
C TYR A 918 36.44 27.62 13.91
N TYR A 919 37.08 27.09 12.86
CA TYR A 919 36.78 25.76 12.38
C TYR A 919 37.14 24.67 13.38
N GLN A 920 38.22 24.83 14.13
CA GLN A 920 38.59 23.89 15.20
C GLN A 920 37.55 23.88 16.33
N ASP A 921 37.11 25.06 16.77
CA ASP A 921 36.08 25.21 17.80
C ASP A 921 34.74 24.65 17.31
N LEU A 922 34.37 24.93 16.06
CA LEU A 922 33.16 24.41 15.43
C LEU A 922 33.21 22.88 15.28
N PHE A 923 34.35 22.30 14.87
CA PHE A 923 34.52 20.85 14.82
C PHE A 923 34.31 20.25 16.21
N GLN A 924 34.93 20.82 17.24
CA GLN A 924 34.82 20.30 18.60
C GLN A 924 33.39 20.41 19.14
N ALA A 925 32.69 21.50 18.81
CA ALA A 925 31.30 21.72 19.17
C ALA A 925 30.35 20.73 18.46
N LEU A 926 30.48 20.56 17.14
CA LEU A 926 29.68 19.60 16.37
C LEU A 926 30.01 18.15 16.76
N TRP A 927 31.28 17.84 17.00
CA TRP A 927 31.71 16.52 17.46
C TRP A 927 31.03 16.17 18.78
N GLN A 928 31.04 17.10 19.75
CA GLN A 928 30.33 16.93 21.02
C GLN A 928 28.82 16.91 20.85
N ALA A 929 28.23 17.67 19.92
CA ALA A 929 26.78 17.67 19.74
C ALA A 929 26.23 16.41 19.07
N CYS A 930 27.03 15.77 18.20
CA CYS A 930 26.68 14.48 17.58
C CYS A 930 26.89 13.27 18.53
N ASP A 931 27.61 13.48 19.63
CA ASP A 931 27.11 13.24 20.98
C ASP A 931 25.85 12.40 21.26
N SER A 932 25.79 11.06 21.19
CA SER A 932 24.57 10.35 21.66
C SER A 932 24.30 10.55 23.16
N SER A 933 25.35 10.91 23.92
CA SER A 933 25.30 11.17 25.36
C SER A 933 25.00 12.62 25.73
N THR A 934 25.06 13.57 24.79
CA THR A 934 24.82 14.99 25.09
C THR A 934 23.35 15.32 24.94
N ASN A 935 22.79 16.11 25.87
CA ASN A 935 21.40 16.56 25.87
C ASN A 935 21.05 17.52 24.70
N THR A 936 21.96 17.69 23.73
CA THR A 936 21.87 18.57 22.56
C THR A 936 20.75 18.19 21.59
N GLY A 937 20.34 16.91 21.53
CA GLY A 937 19.21 16.48 20.67
C GLY A 937 17.85 17.11 21.00
N ARG A 938 17.74 17.85 22.12
CA ARG A 938 16.54 18.61 22.50
C ARG A 938 16.64 20.12 22.20
N GLU A 939 17.80 20.61 21.78
CA GLU A 939 18.00 22.02 21.44
C GLU A 939 17.69 22.25 19.95
N THR A 940 17.00 23.35 19.66
CA THR A 940 16.73 23.79 18.29
C THR A 940 17.49 25.09 18.00
N PHE A 941 18.17 25.12 16.87
CA PHE A 941 18.99 26.24 16.41
C PHE A 941 18.24 27.02 15.32
N PRO A 942 18.03 28.33 15.48
CA PRO A 942 17.35 29.14 14.46
C PRO A 942 18.19 29.24 13.19
N LEU A 943 17.56 29.03 12.04
CA LEU A 943 18.17 29.19 10.72
C LEU A 943 18.05 30.64 10.23
N SER A 944 18.83 30.98 9.20
CA SER A 944 18.80 32.31 8.59
C SER A 944 17.43 32.57 7.95
N GLY A 945 16.88 33.77 8.20
CA GLY A 945 15.49 34.13 7.87
C GLY A 945 14.48 33.94 9.02
N GLY A 946 14.86 33.26 10.09
CA GLY A 946 14.13 33.25 11.37
C GLY A 946 12.81 32.46 11.41
N LYS A 947 12.44 31.76 10.33
CA LYS A 947 11.20 30.96 10.25
C LYS A 947 11.42 29.48 10.61
N GLY A 948 12.55 28.92 10.22
CA GLY A 948 12.92 27.52 10.46
C GLY A 948 13.90 27.36 11.62
N SER A 949 13.90 26.16 12.22
CA SER A 949 14.90 25.74 13.21
C SER A 949 15.43 24.35 12.87
N ALA A 950 16.69 24.08 13.22
CA ALA A 950 17.36 22.80 13.03
C ALA A 950 17.65 22.13 14.38
N ALA A 951 17.55 20.81 14.45
CA ALA A 951 17.98 20.02 15.59
C ALA A 951 19.09 19.06 15.16
N ILE A 952 20.04 18.78 16.05
CA ILE A 952 21.17 17.89 15.77
C ILE A 952 20.90 16.54 16.42
N ASN A 953 20.66 15.52 15.61
CA ASN A 953 20.48 14.13 16.06
C ASN A 953 21.66 13.28 15.59
N GLY A 954 22.70 13.25 16.40
CA GLY A 954 23.96 12.59 16.06
C GLY A 954 23.92 11.07 16.05
N THR A 955 24.71 10.49 15.16
CA THR A 955 25.03 9.07 15.06
C THR A 955 26.53 8.86 14.92
N ARG A 956 27.02 7.71 15.40
CA ARG A 956 28.43 7.35 15.43
C ARG A 956 28.66 6.12 14.56
N SER A 957 29.75 6.13 13.81
CA SER A 957 30.28 4.97 13.10
C SER A 957 31.80 4.95 13.19
N VAL A 958 32.41 3.81 12.89
CA VAL A 958 33.87 3.63 12.88
C VAL A 958 34.24 2.73 11.70
N LYS A 959 35.25 3.12 10.93
CA LYS A 959 35.83 2.32 9.83
C LYS A 959 37.34 2.20 10.03
N LEU A 960 37.86 0.98 9.97
CA LEU A 960 39.30 0.72 9.95
C LEU A 960 39.76 0.66 8.49
N LEU A 961 40.74 1.48 8.14
CA LEU A 961 41.36 1.51 6.82
C LEU A 961 42.76 0.88 6.93
N GLU A 962 42.96 -0.27 6.30
CA GLU A 962 44.24 -1.00 6.29
C GLU A 962 45.20 -0.45 5.23
N VAL A 963 45.56 0.82 5.38
CA VAL A 963 46.38 1.56 4.43
C VAL A 963 47.61 2.17 5.07
N THR A 964 48.69 2.21 4.28
CA THR A 964 49.88 2.94 4.69
C THR A 964 49.62 4.45 4.73
N PRO A 965 50.25 5.18 5.67
CA PRO A 965 50.09 6.64 5.78
C PRO A 965 50.37 7.40 4.49
N LYS A 966 51.28 6.89 3.65
CA LYS A 966 51.65 7.54 2.38
C LYS A 966 50.46 7.56 1.40
N VAL A 967 49.71 6.47 1.31
CA VAL A 967 48.53 6.37 0.45
C VAL A 967 47.43 7.27 1.00
N LEU A 968 47.14 7.18 2.30
CA LEU A 968 46.14 8.02 2.94
C LEU A 968 46.40 9.52 2.75
N ILE A 969 47.64 9.96 3.01
CA ILE A 969 48.03 11.37 2.86
C ILE A 969 47.83 11.82 1.41
N GLY A 970 48.25 11.02 0.43
CA GLY A 970 48.05 11.34 -0.98
C GLY A 970 46.57 11.49 -1.35
N SER A 971 45.71 10.59 -0.86
CA SER A 971 44.26 10.66 -1.11
C SER A 971 43.60 11.85 -0.41
N VAL A 972 43.98 12.14 0.85
CA VAL A 972 43.45 13.29 1.59
C VAL A 972 43.87 14.60 0.93
N GLU A 973 45.13 14.74 0.52
CA GLU A 973 45.61 15.95 -0.17
C GLU A 973 44.94 16.16 -1.52
N ARG A 974 44.56 15.07 -2.20
CA ARG A 974 43.90 15.14 -3.51
C ARG A 974 42.40 15.46 -3.42
N TYR A 975 41.68 14.86 -2.48
CA TYR A 975 40.21 14.91 -2.46
C TYR A 975 39.62 15.65 -1.25
N LEU A 976 40.31 15.67 -0.10
CA LEU A 976 39.78 16.20 1.16
C LEU A 976 40.51 17.43 1.70
N ALA A 977 41.54 17.93 1.02
CA ALA A 977 42.42 19.00 1.50
C ALA A 977 41.68 20.27 1.94
N SER A 978 40.59 20.62 1.27
CA SER A 978 39.77 21.81 1.57
C SER A 978 38.95 21.70 2.87
N PHE A 979 38.70 20.47 3.33
CA PHE A 979 37.84 20.11 4.47
C PHE A 979 38.64 19.76 5.73
N VAL A 980 39.97 19.68 5.65
CA VAL A 980 40.83 19.45 6.81
C VAL A 980 40.79 20.67 7.74
N VAL A 981 40.52 20.44 9.02
CA VAL A 981 40.36 21.49 10.05
C VAL A 981 41.60 21.59 10.94
N SER A 982 42.08 20.45 11.42
CA SER A 982 43.29 20.38 12.26
C SER A 982 44.05 19.08 12.03
N VAL A 983 45.36 19.16 12.22
CA VAL A 983 46.29 18.03 12.16
C VAL A 983 47.13 18.06 13.42
N SER A 984 47.15 16.94 14.14
CA SER A 984 47.96 16.77 15.35
C SER A 984 48.91 15.59 15.22
N GLY A 985 50.02 15.64 15.95
CA GLY A 985 51.06 14.61 15.96
C GLY A 985 52.28 14.97 15.10
N VAL A 986 53.45 15.06 15.74
CA VAL A 986 54.69 15.60 15.17
C VAL A 986 55.03 14.97 13.81
N SER A 987 54.94 13.64 13.71
CA SER A 987 55.27 12.90 12.49
C SER A 987 54.36 13.28 11.32
N LEU A 988 53.06 13.37 11.58
CA LEU A 988 52.05 13.69 10.59
C LEU A 988 52.11 15.15 10.14
N VAL A 989 52.27 16.08 11.10
CA VAL A 989 52.41 17.52 10.88
C VAL A 989 53.64 17.80 10.01
N THR A 990 54.77 17.14 10.28
CA THR A 990 56.02 17.34 9.53
C THR A 990 55.85 16.97 8.06
N ILE A 991 55.14 15.88 7.76
CA ILE A 991 54.95 15.40 6.38
C ILE A 991 53.99 16.33 5.62
N LEU A 992 52.81 16.61 6.17
CA LEU A 992 51.80 17.42 5.49
C LEU A 992 52.24 18.88 5.32
N ARG A 993 52.95 19.45 6.31
CA ARG A 993 53.50 20.80 6.18
C ARG A 993 54.60 20.85 5.11
N GLY A 994 55.34 19.76 4.91
CA GLY A 994 56.33 19.62 3.84
C GLY A 994 55.72 19.62 2.43
N ASN A 995 54.52 19.05 2.27
CA ASN A 995 53.83 18.99 0.97
C ASN A 995 53.17 20.32 0.59
N GLY A 996 52.71 21.12 1.56
CA GLY A 996 52.22 22.49 1.34
C GLY A 996 50.86 22.61 0.64
N ILE A 997 50.13 21.51 0.45
CA ILE A 997 48.80 21.47 -0.19
C ILE A 997 47.71 21.93 0.79
N ILE A 998 47.76 21.44 2.03
CA ILE A 998 46.79 21.78 3.09
C ILE A 998 47.16 23.14 3.68
N LYS A 999 46.27 24.12 3.54
CA LYS A 999 46.44 25.51 3.97
C LYS A 999 45.28 25.96 4.85
N ASN A 1000 45.53 26.92 5.75
CA ASN A 1000 44.54 27.48 6.69
C ASN A 1000 43.99 26.44 7.69
N VAL A 1001 44.89 25.59 8.21
CA VAL A 1001 44.61 24.49 9.13
C VAL A 1001 45.37 24.70 10.43
N MET A 1002 44.80 24.25 11.55
CA MET A 1002 45.45 24.28 12.86
C MET A 1002 46.45 23.11 13.00
N TRP A 1003 47.70 23.42 13.33
CA TRP A 1003 48.77 22.45 13.51
C TRP A 1003 49.07 22.29 15.01
N GLU A 1004 48.85 21.10 15.56
CA GLU A 1004 49.12 20.78 16.97
C GLU A 1004 50.34 19.85 17.08
N GLU A 1005 51.50 20.40 17.48
CA GLU A 1005 52.77 19.66 17.59
C GLU A 1005 53.01 19.01 18.96
N ASN A 1006 52.03 19.04 19.88
CA ASN A 1006 52.21 18.57 21.26
C ASN A 1006 52.30 17.03 21.38
N VAL A 1007 53.20 16.56 22.26
CA VAL A 1007 53.51 15.13 22.54
C VAL A 1007 52.73 14.57 23.75
N ALA A 1008 51.78 15.29 24.33
CA ALA A 1008 51.19 14.91 25.62
C ALA A 1008 49.90 14.07 25.50
N ASP A 1009 49.99 12.79 25.85
CA ASP A 1009 49.02 11.92 26.54
C ASP A 1009 47.54 12.39 26.54
N ALA A 1010 46.90 12.45 25.38
CA ALA A 1010 45.45 12.46 25.31
C ALA A 1010 44.95 11.02 25.47
N SER A 1011 45.03 10.50 26.70
CA SER A 1011 44.19 9.40 27.16
C SER A 1011 42.73 9.87 27.05
N VAL A 1012 42.15 9.76 25.85
CA VAL A 1012 40.71 9.92 25.64
C VAL A 1012 40.07 8.85 26.51
N GLY A 1013 39.34 9.30 27.53
CA GLY A 1013 38.91 8.53 28.69
C GLY A 1013 38.47 7.11 28.36
N ALA A 1014 39.12 6.16 29.02
CA ALA A 1014 38.85 4.72 28.94
C ALA A 1014 37.45 4.30 29.47
N ASP A 1015 36.51 5.23 29.63
CA ASP A 1015 35.16 4.96 30.18
C ASP A 1015 34.16 4.42 29.14
N ALA A 1016 34.62 4.07 27.93
CA ALA A 1016 33.81 3.33 26.97
C ALA A 1016 34.38 1.94 26.63
N LEU A 1017 35.49 1.53 27.27
CA LEU A 1017 35.93 0.14 27.22
C LEU A 1017 35.19 -0.62 28.31
N VAL A 1018 34.03 -1.17 27.97
CA VAL A 1018 33.54 -2.37 28.66
C VAL A 1018 34.72 -3.34 28.68
N PRO A 1019 35.28 -3.71 29.85
CA PRO A 1019 36.46 -4.56 29.91
C PRO A 1019 36.10 -5.87 29.24
N TYR A 1020 36.67 -6.09 28.06
CA TYR A 1020 36.55 -7.33 27.32
C TYR A 1020 37.22 -8.39 28.18
N SER A 1021 36.44 -9.22 28.86
CA SER A 1021 36.99 -10.34 29.62
C SER A 1021 37.52 -11.37 28.61
N PRO A 1022 38.75 -11.89 28.80
CA PRO A 1022 39.40 -12.77 27.84
C PRO A 1022 38.73 -14.16 27.69
N ASP A 1023 37.61 -14.41 28.37
CA ASP A 1023 36.93 -15.69 28.39
C ASP A 1023 35.75 -15.80 27.39
N ARG A 1024 35.56 -14.84 26.50
CA ARG A 1024 34.62 -14.99 25.38
C ARG A 1024 35.26 -14.65 24.04
N ASN A 1025 36.15 -15.54 23.61
CA ASN A 1025 36.67 -15.57 22.26
C ASN A 1025 35.53 -15.88 21.27
N LEU A 1026 34.98 -14.86 20.61
CA LEU A 1026 34.31 -15.02 19.32
C LEU A 1026 35.39 -15.33 18.29
N GLN A 1027 35.79 -16.61 18.22
CA GLN A 1027 36.66 -17.12 17.18
C GLN A 1027 35.91 -17.09 15.85
N LEU A 1028 36.17 -16.05 15.05
CA LEU A 1028 36.01 -16.13 13.60
C LEU A 1028 37.04 -17.16 13.10
N GLN A 1029 36.56 -18.37 12.81
CA GLN A 1029 37.36 -19.43 12.19
C GLN A 1029 37.84 -18.92 10.83
N ILE A 1030 39.13 -18.61 10.75
CA ILE A 1030 39.82 -18.38 9.49
C ILE A 1030 39.85 -19.74 8.79
N ILE A 1031 39.17 -19.78 7.64
CA ILE A 1031 39.10 -20.95 6.77
C ILE A 1031 40.52 -21.28 6.33
N GLU A 1032 40.90 -22.52 6.64
CA GLU A 1032 42.16 -23.18 6.33
C GLU A 1032 42.38 -23.14 4.81
N ASP A 1033 43.45 -22.50 4.36
CA ASP A 1033 44.09 -22.83 3.09
C ASP A 1033 45.47 -23.40 3.42
N ASP A 1034 45.60 -24.66 3.04
CA ASP A 1034 46.60 -25.62 3.46
C ASP A 1034 48.03 -25.31 2.98
N GLU A 1035 48.97 -25.77 3.83
CA GLU A 1035 50.31 -26.27 3.48
C GLU A 1035 51.32 -25.35 2.79
N ILE A 1036 51.99 -24.48 3.57
CA ILE A 1036 53.46 -24.34 3.44
C ILE A 1036 54.06 -24.24 4.85
N GLY A 1037 54.68 -25.33 5.30
CA GLY A 1037 55.35 -25.41 6.60
C GLY A 1037 56.63 -24.58 6.69
N GLY A 1038 56.84 -23.96 7.85
CA GLY A 1038 58.15 -23.44 8.25
C GLY A 1038 58.11 -22.33 9.30
N GLY A 1039 58.35 -22.69 10.56
CA GLY A 1039 59.04 -21.82 11.53
C GLY A 1039 58.20 -20.75 12.25
N ALA A 1040 57.70 -21.11 13.42
CA ALA A 1040 57.14 -20.19 14.40
C ALA A 1040 58.21 -19.24 14.97
N GLU A 1041 58.19 -17.96 14.58
CA GLU A 1041 58.76 -16.87 15.36
C GLU A 1041 57.64 -16.02 15.97
N ARG A 1042 57.64 -15.95 17.30
CA ARG A 1042 56.71 -15.20 18.13
C ARG A 1042 56.88 -13.70 17.87
N TYR A 1043 55.97 -13.08 17.12
CA TYR A 1043 55.88 -11.63 17.02
C TYR A 1043 55.46 -11.03 18.37
N GLY A 1044 56.42 -10.47 19.08
CA GLY A 1044 56.20 -9.64 20.26
C GLY A 1044 55.43 -8.38 19.87
N HIS A 1045 54.34 -8.13 20.60
CA HIS A 1045 53.39 -7.02 20.47
C HIS A 1045 54.07 -5.67 20.81
N GLY A 1046 54.90 -5.14 19.89
CA GLY A 1046 55.44 -3.79 19.98
C GLY A 1046 54.33 -2.76 19.82
N SER A 1047 54.18 -1.84 20.78
CA SER A 1047 53.19 -0.77 20.81
C SER A 1047 53.06 -0.06 19.46
N LYS A 1048 51.84 -0.05 18.89
CA LYS A 1048 51.47 0.72 17.68
C LYS A 1048 51.99 2.16 17.81
N ARG A 1049 52.95 2.56 16.98
CA ARG A 1049 53.37 3.97 16.90
C ARG A 1049 52.26 4.74 16.18
N GLU A 1050 51.41 5.44 16.94
CA GLU A 1050 50.45 6.40 16.39
C GLU A 1050 51.23 7.57 15.78
N MET A 1051 50.92 7.90 14.52
CA MET A 1051 51.61 8.91 13.73
C MET A 1051 51.02 10.31 13.97
N GLY A 1052 49.71 10.37 14.21
CA GLY A 1052 48.96 11.59 14.47
C GLY A 1052 47.46 11.44 14.21
N ILE A 1053 46.71 12.54 14.35
CA ILE A 1053 45.27 12.59 14.12
C ILE A 1053 44.96 13.70 13.09
N MET A 1054 44.08 13.41 12.12
CA MET A 1054 43.49 14.43 11.23
C MET A 1054 42.01 14.59 11.54
N ARG A 1055 41.55 15.84 11.59
CA ARG A 1055 40.12 16.19 11.74
C ARG A 1055 39.60 16.80 10.44
N VAL A 1056 38.56 16.20 9.87
CA VAL A 1056 37.93 16.62 8.62
C VAL A 1056 36.47 16.95 8.87
N MET A 1057 36.02 18.11 8.38
CA MET A 1057 34.64 18.58 8.54
C MET A 1057 34.02 18.90 7.19
N ILE A 1058 32.92 18.22 6.88
CA ILE A 1058 32.19 18.39 5.64
C ILE A 1058 30.77 18.84 5.98
N PHE A 1059 30.33 19.93 5.33
CA PHE A 1059 28.94 20.35 5.35
C PHE A 1059 28.20 19.63 4.23
N LEU A 1060 27.07 19.02 4.57
CA LEU A 1060 26.18 18.31 3.67
C LEU A 1060 24.87 19.10 3.55
N PRO A 1061 24.57 19.70 2.39
CA PRO A 1061 23.33 20.44 2.21
C PRO A 1061 22.10 19.52 2.39
N PRO A 1062 20.98 20.06 2.88
CA PRO A 1062 20.73 21.49 3.14
C PRO A 1062 21.24 21.99 4.50
N ARG A 1063 21.53 21.12 5.48
CA ARG A 1063 21.86 21.52 6.87
C ARG A 1063 22.64 20.50 7.71
N TYR A 1064 23.10 19.42 7.11
CA TYR A 1064 23.71 18.26 7.78
C TYR A 1064 25.23 18.34 7.76
N HIS A 1065 25.88 17.45 8.51
CA HIS A 1065 27.32 17.48 8.76
C HIS A 1065 27.89 16.07 8.75
N LEU A 1066 29.10 15.93 8.21
CA LEU A 1066 29.88 14.71 8.26
C LEU A 1066 31.28 15.02 8.81
N LEU A 1067 31.63 14.37 9.92
CA LEU A 1067 32.85 14.62 10.66
C LEU A 1067 33.70 13.34 10.67
N PHE A 1068 34.97 13.47 10.26
CA PHE A 1068 35.95 12.40 10.38
C PHE A 1068 37.04 12.79 11.38
N LEU A 1069 37.33 11.86 12.29
CA LEU A 1069 38.53 11.88 13.11
C LEU A 1069 39.34 10.65 12.72
N MET A 1070 40.42 10.90 11.98
CA MET A 1070 41.30 9.86 11.41
C MET A 1070 42.53 9.70 12.31
N GLU A 1071 42.61 8.61 13.05
CA GLU A 1071 43.77 8.22 13.86
C GLU A 1071 44.74 7.44 12.98
N VAL A 1072 45.80 8.10 12.51
CA VAL A 1072 46.75 7.55 11.54
C VAL A 1072 47.83 6.76 12.28
N GLY A 1073 47.83 5.44 12.12
CA GLY A 1073 48.90 4.56 12.60
C GLY A 1073 49.93 4.24 11.51
N SER A 1074 51.01 3.57 11.87
CA SER A 1074 52.08 3.20 10.92
C SER A 1074 51.65 2.23 9.81
N ALA A 1075 50.61 1.43 10.05
CA ALA A 1075 50.14 0.38 9.13
C ALA A 1075 48.64 0.46 8.81
N SER A 1076 47.84 1.11 9.65
CA SER A 1076 46.41 1.26 9.46
C SER A 1076 45.92 2.56 10.09
N THR A 1077 44.76 3.03 9.63
CA THR A 1077 44.13 4.27 10.10
C THR A 1077 42.73 3.98 10.60
N LEU A 1078 42.41 4.40 11.82
CA LEU A 1078 41.07 4.28 12.38
C LEU A 1078 40.29 5.57 12.12
N VAL A 1079 39.21 5.49 11.35
CA VAL A 1079 38.34 6.64 11.06
C VAL A 1079 37.12 6.56 11.96
N ARG A 1080 37.01 7.47 12.92
CA ARG A 1080 35.79 7.69 13.69
C ARG A 1080 34.91 8.68 12.95
N ILE A 1081 33.68 8.29 12.68
CA ILE A 1081 32.73 9.05 11.87
C ILE A 1081 31.59 9.51 12.78
N ARG A 1082 31.24 10.79 12.70
CA ARG A 1082 30.04 11.35 13.33
C ARG A 1082 29.25 12.14 12.32
N THR A 1083 27.92 11.96 12.33
CA THR A 1083 27.00 12.71 11.46
C THR A 1083 25.66 12.90 12.16
N ASP A 1084 24.98 13.98 11.83
CA ASP A 1084 23.58 14.26 12.21
C ASP A 1084 22.56 13.75 11.19
N HIS A 1085 23.01 13.04 10.14
CA HIS A 1085 22.17 12.41 9.13
C HIS A 1085 22.60 10.97 8.87
N TRP A 1086 22.15 10.04 9.71
CA TRP A 1086 22.55 8.63 9.65
C TRP A 1086 22.38 7.93 8.28
N PRO A 1087 21.39 8.26 7.41
CA PRO A 1087 21.27 7.59 6.11
C PRO A 1087 22.49 7.78 5.20
N CYS A 1088 23.28 8.84 5.38
CA CYS A 1088 24.47 9.04 4.55
C CYS A 1088 25.59 8.03 4.84
N LEU A 1089 25.57 7.36 6.01
CA LEU A 1089 26.61 6.40 6.40
C LEU A 1089 26.72 5.23 5.42
N ALA A 1090 25.64 4.90 4.71
CA ALA A 1090 25.66 3.89 3.65
C ALA A 1090 26.58 4.26 2.48
N TYR A 1091 26.69 5.56 2.16
CA TYR A 1091 27.53 6.07 1.07
C TYR A 1091 28.96 6.38 1.53
N VAL A 1092 29.13 6.69 2.83
CA VAL A 1092 30.44 7.01 3.41
C VAL A 1092 31.39 5.81 3.35
N ASP A 1093 30.89 4.60 3.54
CA ASP A 1093 31.74 3.41 3.55
C ASP A 1093 32.40 3.17 2.18
N GLU A 1094 31.60 3.19 1.12
CA GLU A 1094 32.08 3.07 -0.27
C GLU A 1094 33.00 4.21 -0.67
N TYR A 1095 32.70 5.44 -0.22
CA TYR A 1095 33.57 6.60 -0.48
C TYR A 1095 34.95 6.44 0.17
N LEU A 1096 35.02 5.98 1.44
CA LEU A 1096 36.30 5.76 2.13
C LEU A 1096 37.10 4.62 1.49
N GLU A 1097 36.45 3.57 1.01
CA GLU A 1097 37.12 2.50 0.27
C GLU A 1097 37.63 2.97 -1.11
N ALA A 1098 36.82 3.75 -1.83
CA ALA A 1098 37.19 4.29 -3.13
C ALA A 1098 38.30 5.36 -3.08
N LEU A 1099 38.46 6.05 -1.94
CA LEU A 1099 39.60 6.94 -1.72
C LEU A 1099 40.95 6.21 -1.69
N ILE A 1100 40.93 4.90 -1.44
CA ILE A 1100 42.12 4.08 -1.24
C ILE A 1100 42.46 3.25 -2.49
N SER A 1101 41.43 2.85 -3.24
CA SER A 1101 41.56 2.11 -4.51
C SER A 1101 42.15 2.98 -5.61
#